data_AF-A0A7W7D7X2-F1
#
_entry.id   AF-A0A7W7D7X2-F1
#
_cell.length_a   1.000
_cell.length_b   1.000
_cell.length_c   1.000
_cell.angle_alpha   90.00
_cell.angle_beta   90.00
_cell.angle_gamma   90.00
#
_symmetry.space_group_name_H-M   'P 1'
#
loop_
_entity.id
_entity.type
_entity.pdbx_description
1 polymer ?
#
loop_
_entity_poly.entity_id
_entity_poly.type
_entity_poly.pdbx_seq_one_letter_code
_entity_poly.pdbx_strand_id
1 'polypeptide(L)'
;MTGQDPTALAGAVQSVTNPLFLQLVDDAGLFPPTSLPMSDALARHYTDEDAAEPILTHRLLCPIGRLDELRALLTRPVRAGIILDPSESPDLDGLAELTNVAVELVEVALPAGADVSALAARVREAAPRARLFVEVPAGEFAHLPPGVGAKVRCGGITADLFPSVHDLGAFIRTCAQRGTPFKATAGLHHAVRHPDPTLGVYRHGFLNLLLAVCAAVDGRDPVSVLELMERRELVEFARTVRPETALRARELLVSYGSCNTTTPVEDLRALGLIDHAAPSRGTATSAVTSSAVSPATAPAASTAGAGTADSSEEGRIVTSSWVPGADASPYGLANLPYGVFSLPGEAPRVGVRIGDHVLDLAPALHDEVFAAASLNGFLARGRTAWSDTRRLVQRLLSARATEAAANRAAIEPHLIPLRQVRLHPPIEVGDYVDFYCSLEHATNLGRMFRPDGEPLLPNWRHLPVGYHGRSGTVVVSGTPITRPRGQRLPGPGRPPVLGPSVKLDIEAELGFVVGTPTRLGEPAGDFADHVFGVTLVNDWSARDIQSWEYVPLGPFLGKSFATSIAAWITPLEALQHARVPGRAQDPEPLDYLRRREPWGLDITLRVELNGEPISTPPYREMYWTPDQMLAHMTVNGASLRTGDLFASGTVSGTEPGRRGSLIEITWNGTEPLKLSDGQTRTFLEDGDTVTLTATAPGPDGSVIALAEATGTIQPAQPS
;
A
#
# COMPACT_ATOMS: atom_id res chain seq x y z
N MET A 1 4.82 55.50 17.78
CA MET A 1 3.42 55.86 18.11
C MET A 1 2.64 55.60 16.85
N THR A 2 1.77 54.61 16.71
CA THR A 2 0.72 54.04 17.57
C THR A 2 0.74 52.50 17.38
N GLY A 3 0.95 51.68 18.40
CA GLY A 3 -0.08 51.29 19.36
C GLY A 3 -0.89 50.08 18.85
N GLN A 4 -0.25 48.92 18.67
CA GLN A 4 -0.98 47.65 18.51
C GLN A 4 -1.20 47.03 19.90
N ASP A 5 -2.45 46.65 20.14
CA ASP A 5 -3.04 46.25 21.40
C ASP A 5 -2.51 44.87 21.87
N PRO A 6 -1.87 44.74 23.05
CA PRO A 6 -1.26 43.49 23.51
C PRO A 6 -2.27 42.37 23.80
N THR A 7 -3.57 42.69 23.85
CA THR A 7 -4.65 41.78 24.21
C THR A 7 -5.21 40.95 23.04
N ALA A 8 -4.85 41.28 21.79
CA ALA A 8 -5.29 40.50 20.61
C ALA A 8 -4.47 39.20 20.39
N LEU A 9 -3.27 39.09 20.97
CA LEU A 9 -2.48 37.85 20.96
C LEU A 9 -2.87 36.85 22.06
N ALA A 10 -3.66 37.28 23.06
CA ALA A 10 -4.06 36.44 24.17
C ALA A 10 -5.34 35.61 23.91
N GLY A 11 -6.07 35.90 22.82
CA GLY A 11 -7.37 35.30 22.50
C GLY A 11 -7.37 34.13 21.51
N ALA A 12 -6.20 33.72 20.99
CA ALA A 12 -6.07 32.67 19.98
C ALA A 12 -5.16 31.49 20.42
N VAL A 13 -4.95 31.33 21.74
CA VAL A 13 -4.18 30.23 22.32
C VAL A 13 -5.14 29.25 23.00
N GLN A 14 -5.99 28.57 22.21
CA GLN A 14 -6.84 27.48 22.71
C GLN A 14 -6.94 26.25 21.77
N SER A 15 -5.91 26.00 20.97
CA SER A 15 -5.48 24.63 20.64
C SER A 15 -3.95 24.66 20.51
N VAL A 16 -3.24 24.35 21.60
CA VAL A 16 -1.78 24.48 21.63
C VAL A 16 -1.16 23.33 20.85
N THR A 17 -0.98 23.50 19.54
CA THR A 17 0.03 22.74 18.81
C THR A 17 1.38 23.10 19.40
N ASN A 18 2.13 22.12 19.89
CA ASN A 18 3.45 22.34 20.46
C ASN A 18 4.32 23.09 19.42
N PRO A 19 4.86 24.30 19.73
CA PRO A 19 5.62 25.10 18.77
C PRO A 19 6.85 24.38 18.21
N LEU A 20 7.28 23.33 18.90
CA LEU A 20 8.35 22.43 18.49
C LEU A 20 8.11 21.78 17.12
N PHE A 21 6.87 21.54 16.69
CA PHE A 21 6.59 20.83 15.43
C PHE A 21 6.10 21.73 14.31
N LEU A 22 5.85 23.01 14.58
CA LEU A 22 5.32 23.94 13.60
C LEU A 22 6.33 24.22 12.48
N GLN A 23 5.86 24.17 11.23
CA GLN A 23 6.61 24.47 10.01
C GLN A 23 7.99 23.79 10.02
N LEU A 24 8.01 22.48 10.26
CA LEU A 24 9.23 21.69 10.42
C LEU A 24 9.68 21.05 9.10
N VAL A 25 8.75 20.67 8.23
CA VAL A 25 9.04 19.81 7.07
C VAL A 25 8.89 20.59 5.76
N ASP A 26 9.94 20.61 4.96
CA ASP A 26 9.87 21.07 3.56
C ASP A 26 9.50 19.92 2.62
N ASP A 27 8.75 20.24 1.57
CA ASP A 27 8.41 19.30 0.51
C ASP A 27 9.63 19.09 -0.40
N ALA A 28 10.23 17.91 -0.34
CA ALA A 28 11.35 17.48 -1.17
C ALA A 28 10.96 16.39 -2.20
N GLY A 29 9.71 16.39 -2.68
CA GLY A 29 9.18 15.36 -3.59
C GLY A 29 9.94 15.17 -4.89
N LEU A 30 10.55 16.24 -5.39
CA LEU A 30 11.36 16.22 -6.62
C LEU A 30 12.69 15.48 -6.45
N PHE A 31 13.06 15.11 -5.22
CA PHE A 31 14.32 14.46 -4.91
C PHE A 31 14.12 12.97 -4.58
N PRO A 32 15.15 12.13 -4.81
CA PRO A 32 15.11 10.73 -4.42
C PRO A 32 14.81 10.52 -2.93
N PRO A 33 14.17 9.38 -2.56
CA PRO A 33 13.78 8.26 -3.42
C PRO A 33 12.48 8.47 -4.22
N THR A 34 11.65 9.46 -3.88
CA THR A 34 10.34 9.62 -4.53
C THR A 34 10.48 10.13 -5.97
N SER A 35 11.31 11.16 -6.19
CA SER A 35 11.61 11.72 -7.51
C SER A 35 10.38 12.01 -8.38
N LEU A 36 9.38 12.70 -7.82
CA LEU A 36 8.13 13.00 -8.51
C LEU A 36 8.37 13.83 -9.80
N PRO A 37 7.54 13.61 -10.84
CA PRO A 37 7.33 14.61 -11.89
C PRO A 37 6.92 15.96 -11.30
N MET A 38 7.27 17.08 -11.95
CA MET A 38 6.96 18.42 -11.43
C MET A 38 5.46 18.65 -11.25
N SER A 39 4.65 18.13 -12.18
CA SER A 39 3.19 18.18 -12.11
C SER A 39 2.64 17.58 -10.83
N ASP A 40 3.18 16.43 -10.43
CA ASP A 40 2.69 15.64 -9.31
C ASP A 40 3.18 16.25 -7.99
N ALA A 41 4.43 16.74 -7.97
CA ALA A 41 4.95 17.50 -6.84
C ALA A 41 4.14 18.77 -6.58
N LEU A 42 3.78 19.52 -7.63
CA LEU A 42 2.93 20.70 -7.51
C LEU A 42 1.50 20.36 -7.07
N ALA A 43 0.89 19.30 -7.63
CA ALA A 43 -0.45 18.87 -7.24
C ALA A 43 -0.50 18.51 -5.75
N ARG A 44 0.49 17.76 -5.25
CA ARG A 44 0.62 17.46 -3.82
C ARG A 44 0.86 18.72 -3.01
N HIS A 45 1.79 19.58 -3.43
CA HIS A 45 2.11 20.82 -2.74
C HIS A 45 0.87 21.71 -2.55
N TYR A 46 0.04 21.85 -3.59
CA TYR A 46 -1.21 22.61 -3.51
C TYR A 46 -2.23 21.96 -2.58
N THR A 47 -2.32 20.63 -2.60
CA THR A 47 -3.18 19.87 -1.68
C THR A 47 -2.77 20.11 -0.23
N ASP A 48 -1.46 20.06 0.04
CA ASP A 48 -0.90 20.29 1.37
C ASP A 48 -1.14 21.74 1.83
N GLU A 49 -0.93 22.72 0.96
CA GLU A 49 -1.26 24.13 1.22
C GLU A 49 -2.75 24.33 1.53
N ASP A 50 -3.64 23.70 0.76
CA ASP A 50 -5.09 23.81 0.94
C ASP A 50 -5.56 23.15 2.24
N ALA A 51 -4.89 22.07 2.65
CA ALA A 51 -5.10 21.41 3.93
C ALA A 51 -4.57 22.22 5.13
N ALA A 52 -3.70 23.22 4.88
CA ALA A 52 -3.09 24.08 5.88
C ALA A 52 -2.43 23.30 7.04
N GLU A 53 -1.75 22.19 6.71
CA GLU A 53 -1.12 21.32 7.71
C GLU A 53 0.01 22.05 8.47
N PRO A 54 -0.18 22.34 9.78
CA PRO A 54 0.72 23.23 10.53
C PRO A 54 2.16 22.71 10.70
N ILE A 55 2.38 21.41 10.50
CA ILE A 55 3.70 20.77 10.58
C ILE A 55 4.53 21.04 9.31
N LEU A 56 3.87 21.26 8.18
CA LEU A 56 4.53 21.55 6.91
C LEU A 56 4.93 23.02 6.85
N THR A 57 6.05 23.29 6.19
CA THR A 57 6.48 24.66 5.91
C THR A 57 5.72 25.26 4.74
N HIS A 58 5.06 24.42 3.95
CA HIS A 58 4.52 24.72 2.63
C HIS A 58 5.56 25.39 1.72
N ARG A 59 6.81 24.90 1.77
CA ARG A 59 7.84 25.22 0.78
C ARG A 59 8.16 24.00 -0.08
N LEU A 60 8.12 24.17 -1.40
CA LEU A 60 8.59 23.18 -2.36
C LEU A 60 10.10 23.35 -2.59
N LEU A 61 10.89 22.31 -2.36
CA LEU A 61 12.29 22.28 -2.74
C LEU A 61 12.39 21.95 -4.23
N CYS A 62 13.10 22.78 -4.99
CA CYS A 62 13.25 22.66 -6.44
C CYS A 62 14.73 22.75 -6.84
N PRO A 63 15.26 21.82 -7.67
CA PRO A 63 16.57 21.98 -8.29
C PRO A 63 16.61 23.20 -9.21
N ILE A 64 17.71 23.95 -9.21
CA ILE A 64 17.86 25.13 -10.06
C ILE A 64 17.68 24.80 -11.56
N GLY A 65 18.16 23.64 -12.01
CA GLY A 65 18.00 23.19 -13.40
C GLY A 65 16.56 22.91 -13.84
N ARG A 66 15.58 22.96 -12.93
CA ARG A 66 14.15 22.72 -13.21
C ARG A 66 13.26 23.95 -13.01
N LEU A 67 13.84 25.15 -12.90
CA LEU A 67 13.09 26.39 -12.68
C LEU A 67 12.12 26.71 -13.82
N ASP A 68 12.50 26.47 -15.08
CA ASP A 68 11.63 26.70 -16.24
C ASP A 68 10.42 25.76 -16.24
N GLU A 69 10.64 24.48 -15.92
CA GLU A 69 9.58 23.49 -15.79
C GLU A 69 8.61 23.86 -14.65
N LEU A 70 9.15 24.26 -13.50
CA LEU A 70 8.36 24.78 -12.38
C LEU A 70 7.49 25.94 -12.85
N ARG A 71 8.10 26.98 -13.44
CA ARG A 71 7.42 28.18 -13.92
C ARG A 71 6.32 27.86 -14.95
N ALA A 72 6.55 26.92 -15.85
CA ALA A 72 5.59 26.54 -16.88
C ALA A 72 4.33 25.86 -16.32
N LEU A 73 4.43 25.22 -15.15
CA LEU A 73 3.36 24.42 -14.55
C LEU A 73 2.66 25.10 -13.37
N LEU A 74 3.12 26.28 -12.93
CA LEU A 74 2.47 27.02 -11.85
C LEU A 74 1.08 27.50 -12.24
N THR A 75 0.10 27.17 -11.40
CA THR A 75 -1.28 27.68 -11.50
C THR A 75 -1.56 28.77 -10.48
N ARG A 76 -0.74 28.86 -9.42
CA ARG A 76 -0.77 29.91 -8.39
C ARG A 76 0.64 30.14 -7.81
N PRO A 77 0.87 31.25 -7.08
CA PRO A 77 2.17 31.49 -6.47
C PRO A 77 2.53 30.40 -5.44
N VAL A 78 3.80 30.01 -5.40
CA VAL A 78 4.31 29.02 -4.43
C VAL A 78 5.48 29.60 -3.64
N ARG A 79 5.71 29.07 -2.44
CA ARG A 79 6.94 29.31 -1.68
C ARG A 79 7.92 28.20 -2.00
N ALA A 80 9.18 28.54 -2.27
CA ALA A 80 10.17 27.56 -2.67
C ALA A 80 11.52 27.71 -1.99
N GLY A 81 12.20 26.58 -1.87
CA GLY A 81 13.62 26.50 -1.60
C GLY A 81 14.37 26.04 -2.84
N ILE A 82 15.38 26.77 -3.29
CA ILE A 82 16.13 26.40 -4.49
C ILE A 82 17.41 25.67 -4.13
N ILE A 83 17.60 24.48 -4.70
CA ILE A 83 18.80 23.68 -4.53
C ILE A 83 19.72 23.94 -5.72
N LEU A 84 20.85 24.57 -5.47
CA LEU A 84 21.86 24.85 -6.48
C LEU A 84 22.70 23.61 -6.77
N ASP A 85 23.21 23.53 -8.00
CA ASP A 85 24.17 22.50 -8.36
C ASP A 85 25.51 22.70 -7.63
N PRO A 86 26.18 21.62 -7.22
CA PRO A 86 27.44 21.70 -6.51
C PRO A 86 28.56 22.17 -7.45
N SER A 87 29.05 23.39 -7.25
CA SER A 87 30.21 23.93 -7.97
C SER A 87 30.93 25.02 -7.17
N GLU A 88 32.15 25.41 -7.59
CA GLU A 88 32.90 26.50 -6.95
C GLU A 88 32.21 27.87 -7.12
N SER A 89 31.47 28.03 -8.21
CA SER A 89 30.67 29.22 -8.50
C SER A 89 29.33 28.79 -9.09
N PRO A 90 28.35 28.40 -8.24
CA PRO A 90 27.04 27.96 -8.68
C PRO A 90 26.36 29.01 -9.54
N ASP A 91 25.65 28.54 -10.57
CA ASP A 91 24.80 29.41 -11.38
C ASP A 91 23.61 29.89 -10.54
N LEU A 92 23.20 31.14 -10.75
CA LEU A 92 22.06 31.77 -10.09
C LEU A 92 21.06 32.32 -11.11
N ASP A 93 21.28 32.06 -12.40
CA ASP A 93 20.43 32.52 -13.49
C ASP A 93 18.99 32.05 -13.31
N GLY A 94 18.05 32.89 -13.73
CA GLY A 94 16.63 32.66 -13.59
C GLY A 94 16.06 32.96 -12.20
N LEU A 95 16.85 33.01 -11.11
CA LEU A 95 16.32 33.28 -9.76
C LEU A 95 15.62 34.63 -9.65
N ALA A 96 16.23 35.68 -10.22
CA ALA A 96 15.66 37.04 -10.20
C ALA A 96 14.40 37.17 -11.08
N GLU A 97 14.15 36.23 -11.98
CA GLU A 97 13.04 36.24 -12.94
C GLU A 97 11.79 35.52 -12.41
N LEU A 98 11.91 34.86 -11.25
CA LEU A 98 10.83 34.11 -10.60
C LEU A 98 9.80 35.05 -9.94
N THR A 99 8.85 35.57 -10.72
CA THR A 99 7.82 36.49 -10.20
C THR A 99 6.68 35.79 -9.45
N ASN A 100 6.42 34.51 -9.74
CA ASN A 100 5.38 33.69 -9.09
C ASN A 100 5.94 32.66 -8.09
N VAL A 101 7.23 32.74 -7.76
CA VAL A 101 7.86 31.87 -6.76
C VAL A 101 8.49 32.74 -5.70
N ALA A 102 8.01 32.64 -4.47
CA ALA A 102 8.63 33.25 -3.31
C ALA A 102 9.84 32.39 -2.88
N VAL A 103 11.02 32.72 -3.38
CA VAL A 103 12.27 32.07 -2.98
C VAL A 103 12.63 32.49 -1.56
N GLU A 104 12.46 31.57 -0.60
CA GLU A 104 12.72 31.83 0.83
C GLU A 104 14.06 31.29 1.31
N LEU A 105 14.58 30.27 0.62
CA LEU A 105 15.86 29.67 0.94
C LEU A 105 16.58 29.19 -0.31
N VAL A 106 17.90 29.18 -0.22
CA VAL A 106 18.80 28.65 -1.23
C VAL A 106 19.74 27.68 -0.54
N GLU A 107 19.90 26.48 -1.08
CA GLU A 107 20.78 25.45 -0.53
C GLU A 107 21.83 25.03 -1.56
N VAL A 108 23.04 24.75 -1.10
CA VAL A 108 24.13 24.30 -1.96
C VAL A 108 25.10 23.40 -1.22
N ALA A 109 25.68 22.43 -1.91
CA ALA A 109 26.88 21.73 -1.46
C ALA A 109 28.10 22.32 -2.19
N LEU A 110 29.08 22.83 -1.45
CA LEU A 110 30.26 23.48 -2.04
C LEU A 110 31.51 22.60 -1.89
N PRO A 111 32.42 22.63 -2.87
CA PRO A 111 33.74 22.02 -2.72
C PRO A 111 34.57 22.74 -1.65
N ALA A 112 35.54 22.03 -1.08
CA ALA A 112 36.44 22.59 -0.08
C ALA A 112 37.23 23.79 -0.64
N GLY A 113 37.24 24.91 0.10
CA GLY A 113 37.94 26.14 -0.31
C GLY A 113 37.10 27.14 -1.11
N ALA A 114 35.84 26.82 -1.44
CA ALA A 114 34.93 27.77 -2.08
C ALA A 114 34.68 29.02 -1.21
N ASP A 115 34.58 30.20 -1.84
CA ASP A 115 34.31 31.46 -1.14
C ASP A 115 32.82 31.62 -0.84
N VAL A 116 32.42 31.12 0.34
CA VAL A 116 31.04 31.21 0.85
C VAL A 116 30.58 32.67 0.98
N SER A 117 31.48 33.63 1.26
CA SER A 117 31.12 35.04 1.42
C SER A 117 30.77 35.67 0.08
N ALA A 118 31.54 35.36 -0.96
CA ALA A 118 31.24 35.79 -2.32
C ALA A 118 29.91 35.20 -2.82
N LEU A 119 29.64 33.91 -2.57
CA LEU A 119 28.36 33.30 -2.93
C LEU A 119 27.19 33.94 -2.17
N ALA A 120 27.34 34.19 -0.86
CA ALA A 120 26.31 34.84 -0.06
C ALA A 120 25.96 36.25 -0.58
N ALA A 121 26.95 37.00 -1.09
CA ALA A 121 26.70 38.30 -1.71
C ALA A 121 25.90 38.16 -3.01
N ARG A 122 26.26 37.21 -3.88
CA ARG A 122 25.55 36.94 -5.14
C ARG A 122 24.12 36.46 -4.91
N VAL A 123 23.90 35.56 -3.95
CA VAL A 123 22.55 35.08 -3.59
C VAL A 123 21.70 36.22 -3.03
N ARG A 124 22.27 37.14 -2.24
CA ARG A 124 21.56 38.33 -1.74
C ARG A 124 21.14 39.29 -2.84
N GLU A 125 21.91 39.38 -3.91
CA GLU A 125 21.56 40.17 -5.10
C GLU A 125 20.45 39.50 -5.90
N ALA A 126 20.58 38.20 -6.20
CA ALA A 126 19.62 37.46 -7.03
C ALA A 126 18.29 37.16 -6.31
N ALA A 127 18.32 36.87 -5.01
CA ALA A 127 17.17 36.48 -4.20
C ALA A 127 17.25 37.16 -2.81
N PRO A 128 16.94 38.47 -2.70
CA PRO A 128 17.21 39.28 -1.50
C PRO A 128 16.45 38.85 -0.24
N ARG A 129 15.39 38.05 -0.38
CA ARG A 129 14.61 37.50 0.73
C ARG A 129 15.05 36.09 1.13
N ALA A 130 15.93 35.46 0.35
CA ALA A 130 16.33 34.08 0.57
C ALA A 130 17.46 33.98 1.59
N ARG A 131 17.37 32.96 2.45
CA ARG A 131 18.47 32.57 3.35
C ARG A 131 19.32 31.50 2.67
N LEU A 132 20.64 31.72 2.63
CA LEU A 132 21.59 30.74 2.10
C LEU A 132 21.94 29.69 3.17
N PHE A 133 21.84 28.41 2.81
CA PHE A 133 22.32 27.27 3.60
C PHE A 133 23.38 26.49 2.82
N VAL A 134 24.54 26.28 3.44
CA VAL A 134 25.66 25.56 2.81
C VAL A 134 25.83 24.20 3.48
N GLU A 135 25.91 23.13 2.68
CA GLU A 135 26.16 21.78 3.17
C GLU A 135 27.55 21.73 3.83
N VAL A 136 27.59 21.32 5.09
CA VAL A 136 28.79 21.13 5.89
C VAL A 136 28.79 19.70 6.44
N PRO A 137 29.89 18.95 6.28
CA PRO A 137 30.02 17.62 6.88
C PRO A 137 29.84 17.69 8.40
N ALA A 138 29.09 16.75 8.98
CA ALA A 138 28.78 16.77 10.41
C ALA A 138 30.04 16.73 11.31
N GLY A 139 31.09 16.01 10.90
CA GLY A 139 32.35 15.89 11.64
C GLY A 139 33.33 17.05 11.43
N GLU A 140 33.12 17.91 10.44
CA GLU A 140 34.05 18.99 10.05
C GLU A 140 33.30 20.31 9.87
N PHE A 141 32.84 20.90 10.97
CA PHE A 141 32.10 22.17 10.93
C PHE A 141 33.02 23.34 10.58
N ALA A 142 33.08 23.69 9.29
CA ALA A 142 33.78 24.88 8.80
C ALA A 142 33.15 26.18 9.35
N HIS A 143 33.95 27.24 9.50
CA HIS A 143 33.42 28.55 9.88
C HIS A 143 32.57 29.11 8.73
N LEU A 144 31.28 29.37 8.98
CA LEU A 144 30.38 30.02 8.04
C LEU A 144 30.30 31.53 8.32
N PRO A 145 30.25 32.38 7.27
CA PRO A 145 30.15 33.83 7.45
C PRO A 145 28.81 34.22 8.10
N PRO A 146 28.75 35.39 8.77
CA PRO A 146 27.52 35.87 9.40
C PRO A 146 26.34 35.94 8.41
N GLY A 147 25.19 35.40 8.83
CA GLY A 147 23.97 35.38 8.03
C GLY A 147 23.81 34.17 7.10
N VAL A 148 24.81 33.28 7.01
CA VAL A 148 24.72 32.00 6.30
C VAL A 148 24.38 30.88 7.28
N GLY A 149 23.41 30.04 6.91
CA GLY A 149 23.04 28.85 7.67
C GLY A 149 23.83 27.61 7.26
N ALA A 150 23.85 26.61 8.13
CA ALA A 150 24.47 25.31 7.84
C ALA A 150 23.43 24.33 7.28
N LYS A 151 23.84 23.39 6.44
CA LYS A 151 23.02 22.26 6.02
C LYS A 151 23.78 20.97 6.36
N VAL A 152 23.10 20.03 7.00
CA VAL A 152 23.68 18.73 7.33
C VAL A 152 22.92 17.62 6.59
N ARG A 153 23.67 16.71 6.01
CA ARG A 153 23.14 15.47 5.46
C ARG A 153 23.04 14.43 6.56
N CYS A 154 21.86 13.81 6.70
CA CYS A 154 21.59 12.79 7.71
C CYS A 154 21.43 11.38 7.11
N GLY A 155 21.64 11.23 5.79
CA GLY A 155 21.62 9.93 5.14
C GLY A 155 21.78 9.99 3.63
N GLY A 156 21.73 8.81 3.01
CA GLY A 156 21.84 8.62 1.57
C GLY A 156 21.68 7.16 1.16
N ILE A 157 22.24 6.81 0.01
CA ILE A 157 22.18 5.45 -0.55
C ILE A 157 23.38 4.58 -0.16
N THR A 158 24.40 5.15 0.49
CA THR A 158 25.59 4.45 0.98
C THR A 158 25.83 4.78 2.45
N ALA A 159 26.51 3.87 3.17
CA ALA A 159 26.74 3.97 4.60
C ALA A 159 27.49 5.25 5.03
N ASP A 160 28.44 5.71 4.21
CA ASP A 160 29.27 6.90 4.45
C ASP A 160 28.47 8.21 4.43
N LEU A 161 27.28 8.22 3.83
CA LEU A 161 26.38 9.37 3.81
C LEU A 161 25.57 9.52 5.12
N PHE A 162 25.72 8.58 6.06
CA PHE A 162 25.11 8.64 7.39
C PHE A 162 26.15 9.09 8.42
N PRO A 163 26.09 10.34 8.90
CA PRO A 163 27.00 10.77 9.96
C PRO A 163 26.75 9.94 11.23
N SER A 164 27.81 9.68 12.00
CA SER A 164 27.65 9.03 13.31
C SER A 164 26.82 9.93 14.25
N VAL A 165 26.25 9.36 15.31
CA VAL A 165 25.57 10.15 16.35
C VAL A 165 26.53 11.14 17.03
N HIS A 166 27.82 10.82 17.07
CA HIS A 166 28.84 11.71 17.62
C HIS A 166 29.13 12.89 16.69
N ASP A 167 29.26 12.65 15.39
CA ASP A 167 29.47 13.72 14.40
C ASP A 167 28.25 14.63 14.32
N LEU A 168 27.05 14.04 14.21
CA LEU A 168 25.80 14.80 14.19
C LEU A 168 25.58 15.55 15.51
N GLY A 169 25.92 14.94 16.64
CA GLY A 169 25.88 15.60 17.95
C GLY A 169 26.87 16.77 18.06
N ALA A 170 28.10 16.62 17.55
CA ALA A 170 29.09 17.68 17.50
C ALA A 170 28.65 18.85 16.60
N PHE A 171 28.06 18.54 15.45
CA PHE A 171 27.43 19.50 14.56
C PHE A 171 26.34 20.32 15.29
N ILE A 172 25.36 19.65 15.90
CA ILE A 172 24.26 20.30 16.63
C ILE A 172 24.78 21.20 17.75
N ARG A 173 25.76 20.71 18.52
CA ARG A 173 26.37 21.45 19.63
C ARG A 173 27.08 22.71 19.13
N THR A 174 27.80 22.61 18.02
CA THR A 174 28.50 23.75 17.40
C THR A 174 27.52 24.80 16.91
N CYS A 175 26.45 24.38 16.22
CA CYS A 175 25.36 25.27 15.82
C CYS A 175 24.72 25.98 17.03
N ALA A 176 24.41 25.25 18.10
CA ALA A 176 23.80 25.81 19.31
C ALA A 176 24.72 26.82 20.02
N GLN A 177 26.02 26.55 20.10
CA GLN A 177 27.00 27.45 20.72
C GLN A 177 27.24 28.73 19.91
N ARG A 178 27.25 28.62 18.58
CA ARG A 178 27.50 29.75 17.67
C ARG A 178 26.23 30.50 17.27
N GLY A 179 25.05 29.98 17.63
CA GLY A 179 23.77 30.51 17.17
C GLY A 179 23.61 30.41 15.66
N THR A 180 24.20 29.41 15.01
CA THR A 180 24.14 29.21 13.55
C THR A 180 22.90 28.38 13.21
N PRO A 181 21.89 28.95 12.54
CA PRO A 181 20.72 28.18 12.12
C PRO A 181 21.13 27.14 11.09
N PHE A 182 20.45 26.00 11.09
CA PHE A 182 20.75 24.93 10.16
C PHE A 182 19.50 24.21 9.65
N LYS A 183 19.70 23.49 8.55
CA LYS A 183 18.74 22.56 7.97
C LYS A 183 19.31 21.16 7.93
N ALA A 184 18.43 20.17 7.91
CA ALA A 184 18.82 18.79 7.67
C ALA A 184 18.23 18.27 6.35
N THR A 185 18.91 17.33 5.73
CA THR A 185 18.44 16.70 4.49
C THR A 185 18.77 15.20 4.47
N ALA A 186 17.97 14.45 3.72
CA ALA A 186 18.12 13.02 3.45
C ALA A 186 18.10 12.11 4.70
N GLY A 187 17.52 10.91 4.56
CA GLY A 187 17.57 9.85 5.58
C GLY A 187 16.61 10.00 6.77
N LEU A 188 15.87 11.11 6.88
CA LEU A 188 14.95 11.43 8.00
C LEU A 188 13.50 11.02 7.71
N HIS A 189 13.27 9.77 7.32
CA HIS A 189 11.96 9.27 6.89
C HIS A 189 11.02 8.88 8.05
N HIS A 190 11.57 8.60 9.23
CA HIS A 190 10.81 8.14 10.40
C HIS A 190 11.09 9.02 11.61
N ALA A 191 10.14 9.10 12.53
CA ALA A 191 10.32 9.88 13.76
C ALA A 191 11.49 9.37 14.60
N VAL A 192 11.62 8.05 14.71
CA VAL A 192 12.55 7.41 15.66
C VAL A 192 13.71 6.73 14.93
N ARG A 193 14.90 6.83 15.53
CA ARG A 193 16.11 6.12 15.10
C ARG A 193 15.87 4.62 15.05
N HIS A 194 16.33 3.99 13.97
CA HIS A 194 16.14 2.57 13.72
C HIS A 194 17.34 2.02 12.93
N PRO A 195 17.65 0.72 13.03
CA PRO A 195 18.69 0.13 12.21
C PRO A 195 18.27 0.17 10.72
N ASP A 196 19.24 0.40 9.83
CA ASP A 196 19.16 0.05 8.41
C ASP A 196 20.18 -1.05 8.11
N PRO A 197 19.71 -2.29 8.10
CA PRO A 197 20.56 -3.45 7.91
C PRO A 197 21.11 -3.58 6.49
N THR A 198 20.48 -2.95 5.49
CA THR A 198 20.94 -2.94 4.09
C THR A 198 22.26 -2.17 3.96
N LEU A 199 22.38 -1.07 4.69
CA LEU A 199 23.56 -0.20 4.68
C LEU A 199 24.50 -0.48 5.85
N GLY A 200 24.10 -1.34 6.80
CA GLY A 200 24.86 -1.61 8.02
C GLY A 200 25.00 -0.37 8.93
N VAL A 201 24.04 0.56 8.86
CA VAL A 201 24.04 1.81 9.64
C VAL A 201 22.77 1.91 10.48
N TYR A 202 22.71 2.88 11.37
CA TYR A 202 21.48 3.27 12.04
C TYR A 202 20.97 4.57 11.42
N ARG A 203 19.74 4.57 10.92
CA ARG A 203 19.08 5.75 10.38
C ARG A 203 18.68 6.68 11.51
N HIS A 204 18.91 7.98 11.31
CA HIS A 204 18.48 9.00 12.25
C HIS A 204 16.96 9.22 12.17
N GLY A 205 16.32 9.38 13.32
CA GLY A 205 14.93 9.81 13.39
C GLY A 205 14.80 11.34 13.35
N PHE A 206 13.79 11.89 12.69
CA PHE A 206 13.58 13.35 12.71
C PHE A 206 13.21 13.87 14.10
N LEU A 207 12.53 13.06 14.92
CA LEU A 207 12.21 13.40 16.31
C LEU A 207 13.48 13.34 17.17
N ASN A 208 14.35 12.33 16.97
CA ASN A 208 15.66 12.28 17.63
C ASN A 208 16.47 13.55 17.34
N LEU A 209 16.56 13.94 16.06
CA LEU A 209 17.27 15.14 15.64
C LEU A 209 16.71 16.37 16.34
N LEU A 210 15.40 16.59 16.26
CA LEU A 210 14.73 17.75 16.84
C LEU A 210 14.93 17.85 18.36
N LEU A 211 14.76 16.74 19.08
CA LEU A 211 14.94 16.69 20.53
C LEU A 211 16.40 16.79 20.95
N ALA A 212 17.34 16.33 20.12
CA ALA A 212 18.77 16.55 20.32
C ALA A 212 19.13 18.05 20.22
N VAL A 213 18.47 18.80 19.33
CA VAL A 213 18.60 20.27 19.31
C VAL A 213 18.08 20.88 20.61
N CYS A 214 16.92 20.44 21.11
CA CYS A 214 16.41 20.88 22.41
C CYS A 214 17.41 20.59 23.55
N ALA A 215 18.01 19.40 23.56
CA ALA A 215 19.04 19.04 24.53
C ALA A 215 20.24 20.00 24.46
N ALA A 216 20.76 20.27 23.26
CA ALA A 216 21.89 21.18 23.07
C ALA A 216 21.57 22.63 23.48
N VAL A 217 20.35 23.11 23.21
CA VAL A 217 19.87 24.44 23.63
C VAL A 217 19.81 24.58 25.15
N ASP A 218 19.47 23.50 25.85
CA ASP A 218 19.47 23.41 27.32
C ASP A 218 20.89 23.16 27.90
N GLY A 219 21.92 23.06 27.06
CA GLY A 219 23.30 22.75 27.49
C GLY A 219 23.53 21.27 27.84
N ARG A 220 22.60 20.38 27.48
CA ARG A 220 22.73 18.92 27.62
C ARG A 220 23.41 18.31 26.39
N ASP A 221 23.86 17.07 26.53
CA ASP A 221 24.53 16.35 25.45
C ASP A 221 23.53 15.84 24.39
N PRO A 222 23.57 16.34 23.13
CA PRO A 222 22.67 15.88 22.07
C PRO A 222 22.83 14.40 21.72
N VAL A 223 24.02 13.81 21.90
CA VAL A 223 24.29 12.41 21.53
C VAL A 223 23.37 11.45 22.28
N SER A 224 23.16 11.69 23.58
CA SER A 224 22.27 10.88 24.41
C SER A 224 20.83 10.79 23.88
N VAL A 225 20.35 11.82 23.18
CA VAL A 225 19.00 11.85 22.57
C VAL A 225 19.03 11.27 21.15
N LEU A 226 20.12 11.50 20.42
CA LEU A 226 20.32 10.92 19.09
C LEU A 226 20.38 9.38 19.14
N GLU A 227 20.89 8.80 20.23
CA GLU A 227 21.01 7.34 20.40
C GLU A 227 19.70 6.64 20.76
N LEU A 228 18.67 7.37 21.21
CA LEU A 228 17.41 6.77 21.66
C LEU A 228 16.69 6.05 20.52
N MET A 229 16.36 4.78 20.73
CA MET A 229 15.57 3.96 19.81
C MET A 229 14.15 3.67 20.33
N GLU A 230 13.93 3.90 21.64
CA GLU A 230 12.66 3.62 22.28
C GLU A 230 11.66 4.77 22.08
N ARG A 231 10.53 4.45 21.42
CA ARG A 231 9.47 5.43 21.11
C ARG A 231 8.96 6.13 22.37
N ARG A 232 8.80 5.36 23.46
CA ARG A 232 8.26 5.88 24.72
C ARG A 232 9.14 6.95 25.34
N GLU A 233 10.46 6.75 25.32
CA GLU A 233 11.44 7.69 25.88
C GLU A 233 11.46 9.00 25.11
N LEU A 234 11.41 8.94 23.77
CA LEU A 234 11.34 10.13 22.93
C LEU A 234 10.03 10.89 23.10
N VAL A 235 8.90 10.19 23.25
CA VAL A 235 7.59 10.83 23.52
C VAL A 235 7.59 11.53 24.87
N GLU A 236 8.13 10.89 25.91
CA GLU A 236 8.25 11.48 27.23
C GLU A 236 9.18 12.70 27.21
N PHE A 237 10.31 12.61 26.53
CA PHE A 237 11.21 13.74 26.32
C PHE A 237 10.48 14.88 25.59
N ALA A 238 9.81 14.61 24.47
CA ALA A 238 9.10 15.62 23.69
C ALA A 238 8.04 16.37 24.51
N ARG A 239 7.31 15.65 25.38
CA ARG A 239 6.27 16.23 26.26
C ARG A 239 6.83 17.07 27.40
N THR A 240 8.11 16.90 27.74
CA THR A 240 8.78 17.66 28.82
C THR A 240 9.61 18.84 28.29
N VAL A 241 9.69 19.03 26.97
CA VAL A 241 10.37 20.20 26.38
C VAL A 241 9.64 21.47 26.78
N ARG A 242 10.36 22.41 27.39
CA ARG A 242 9.83 23.73 27.77
C ARG A 242 9.55 24.58 26.54
N PRO A 243 8.49 25.42 26.54
CA PRO A 243 8.18 26.31 25.41
C PRO A 243 9.35 27.18 24.95
N GLU A 244 10.15 27.72 25.87
CA GLU A 244 11.31 28.57 25.54
C GLU A 244 12.42 27.75 24.85
N THR A 245 12.64 26.51 25.31
CA THR A 245 13.57 25.58 24.68
C THR A 245 13.08 25.20 23.28
N ALA A 246 11.78 24.95 23.11
CA ALA A 246 11.18 24.64 21.82
C ALA A 246 11.38 25.79 20.82
N LEU A 247 11.06 27.02 21.20
CA LEU A 247 11.23 28.20 20.34
C LEU A 247 12.70 28.39 19.92
N ARG A 248 13.64 28.34 20.87
CA ARG A 248 15.08 28.46 20.57
C ARG A 248 15.60 27.30 19.72
N ALA A 249 15.10 26.09 19.92
CA ALA A 249 15.45 24.94 19.08
C ALA A 249 14.96 25.13 17.64
N ARG A 250 13.80 25.76 17.44
CA ARG A 250 13.25 26.09 16.12
C ARG A 250 13.91 27.31 15.46
N GLU A 251 14.50 28.22 16.23
CA GLU A 251 15.39 29.25 15.68
C GLU A 251 16.67 28.64 15.09
N LEU A 252 17.16 27.55 15.70
CA LEU A 252 18.33 26.81 15.23
C LEU A 252 18.01 25.84 14.10
N LEU A 253 17.22 24.80 14.34
CA LEU A 253 16.79 23.89 13.28
C LEU A 253 15.66 24.57 12.51
N VAL A 254 15.92 25.03 11.31
CA VAL A 254 14.93 25.77 10.51
C VAL A 254 13.89 24.82 9.92
N SER A 255 14.34 23.75 9.28
CA SER A 255 13.49 22.70 8.74
C SER A 255 14.34 21.53 8.26
N TYR A 256 13.70 20.44 7.85
CA TYR A 256 14.34 19.38 7.08
C TYR A 256 13.50 19.02 5.86
N GLY A 257 14.15 18.53 4.80
CA GLY A 257 13.47 18.08 3.58
C GLY A 257 12.97 16.65 3.70
N SER A 258 11.71 16.41 3.33
CA SER A 258 11.13 15.07 3.21
C SER A 258 10.56 14.82 1.81
N CYS A 259 10.85 13.67 1.23
CA CYS A 259 10.29 13.29 -0.09
C CYS A 259 8.81 12.88 -0.01
N ASN A 260 8.28 12.72 1.21
CA ASN A 260 6.88 12.46 1.53
C ASN A 260 6.44 13.43 2.65
N THR A 261 5.44 14.27 2.37
CA THR A 261 4.92 15.27 3.30
C THR A 261 3.94 14.68 4.32
N THR A 262 3.35 13.52 4.05
CA THR A 262 2.38 12.84 4.91
C THR A 262 3.06 12.07 6.05
N THR A 263 4.12 11.31 5.75
CA THR A 263 4.74 10.38 6.72
C THR A 263 5.17 11.05 8.03
N PRO A 264 5.87 12.21 8.04
CA PRO A 264 6.27 12.86 9.30
C PRO A 264 5.08 13.27 10.17
N VAL A 265 3.98 13.68 9.54
CA VAL A 265 2.76 14.10 10.24
C VAL A 265 2.06 12.90 10.84
N GLU A 266 1.96 11.79 10.09
CA GLU A 266 1.39 10.54 10.57
C GLU A 266 2.21 9.94 11.72
N ASP A 267 3.53 9.95 11.63
CA ASP A 267 4.40 9.47 12.70
C ASP A 267 4.20 10.28 14.00
N LEU A 268 4.13 11.60 13.91
CA LEU A 268 3.85 12.45 15.08
C LEU A 268 2.45 12.20 15.67
N ARG A 269 1.45 11.95 14.83
CA ARG A 269 0.09 11.57 15.26
C ARG A 269 0.06 10.20 15.92
N ALA A 270 0.73 9.22 15.33
CA ALA A 270 0.83 7.85 15.86
C ALA A 270 1.54 7.83 17.23
N LEU A 271 2.49 8.74 17.45
CA LEU A 271 3.15 8.94 18.74
C LEU A 271 2.32 9.76 19.75
N GLY A 272 1.16 10.28 19.34
CA GLY A 272 0.30 11.11 20.19
C GLY A 272 1.00 12.40 20.64
N LEU A 273 1.82 12.99 19.75
CA LEU A 273 2.54 14.25 19.97
C LEU A 273 1.85 15.46 19.32
N ILE A 274 0.96 15.20 18.36
CA ILE A 274 0.09 16.20 17.74
C ILE A 274 -1.33 15.62 17.62
N ASP A 275 -2.32 16.51 17.64
CA ASP A 275 -3.73 16.11 17.53
C ASP A 275 -4.08 15.62 16.11
N HIS A 276 -5.10 14.78 16.02
CA HIS A 276 -5.74 14.48 14.74
C HIS A 276 -6.44 15.75 14.24
N ALA A 277 -6.20 16.15 12.98
CA ALA A 277 -6.82 17.34 12.41
C ALA A 277 -8.35 17.27 12.57
N ALA A 278 -8.93 18.34 13.13
CA ALA A 278 -10.38 18.50 13.15
C ALA A 278 -10.87 18.73 11.71
N PRO A 279 -11.99 18.12 11.28
CA PRO A 279 -12.53 18.37 9.95
C PRO A 279 -12.86 19.87 9.82
N SER A 280 -12.28 20.50 8.80
CA SER A 280 -12.56 21.90 8.48
C SER A 280 -14.05 22.04 8.15
N ARG A 281 -14.76 22.85 8.93
CA ARG A 281 -16.14 23.28 8.61
C ARG A 281 -16.06 24.27 7.45
N GLY A 282 -16.12 23.77 6.22
CA GLY A 282 -16.20 24.55 4.99
C GLY A 282 -17.60 24.49 4.36
N THR A 283 -18.41 25.48 4.72
CA THR A 283 -19.56 26.07 4.01
C THR A 283 -20.18 25.35 2.80
N ALA A 284 -21.45 24.98 2.98
CA ALA A 284 -22.40 24.77 1.90
C ALA A 284 -22.52 26.02 1.01
N THR A 285 -22.40 25.85 -0.31
CA THR A 285 -22.86 26.86 -1.27
C THR A 285 -23.54 26.22 -2.48
N SER A 286 -24.86 26.38 -2.49
CA SER A 286 -25.79 26.60 -3.61
C SER A 286 -25.46 26.07 -5.01
N ALA A 287 -26.41 25.30 -5.51
CA ALA A 287 -26.69 25.07 -6.92
C ALA A 287 -26.65 26.35 -7.77
N VAL A 288 -26.08 26.24 -8.97
CA VAL A 288 -26.41 27.09 -10.12
C VAL A 288 -26.48 26.18 -11.36
N THR A 289 -27.65 26.22 -11.98
CA THR A 289 -27.99 25.69 -13.30
C THR A 289 -27.26 26.42 -14.42
N SER A 290 -26.73 25.73 -15.43
CA SER A 290 -26.79 26.24 -16.82
C SER A 290 -26.64 25.16 -17.90
N SER A 291 -27.66 25.15 -18.75
CA SER A 291 -27.85 24.62 -20.10
C SER A 291 -26.65 24.25 -20.98
N ALA A 292 -26.88 23.15 -21.70
CA ALA A 292 -26.30 22.66 -22.95
C ALA A 292 -25.85 23.70 -24.00
N VAL A 293 -24.73 23.39 -24.65
CA VAL A 293 -24.46 23.62 -26.09
C VAL A 293 -23.54 22.50 -26.61
N SER A 294 -23.99 21.74 -27.61
CA SER A 294 -23.14 20.93 -28.51
C SER A 294 -22.62 21.81 -29.67
N PRO A 295 -21.52 21.47 -30.37
CA PRO A 295 -21.66 20.65 -31.58
C PRO A 295 -20.49 19.72 -31.99
N ALA A 296 -20.85 18.60 -32.64
CA ALA A 296 -20.34 18.02 -33.90
C ALA A 296 -18.85 17.61 -34.13
N THR A 297 -18.65 16.27 -34.21
CA THR A 297 -18.02 15.42 -35.26
C THR A 297 -16.76 15.82 -36.09
N ALA A 298 -15.67 15.04 -35.85
CA ALA A 298 -14.79 14.23 -36.75
C ALA A 298 -13.89 14.90 -37.84
N PRO A 299 -12.84 14.24 -38.44
CA PRO A 299 -12.21 12.91 -38.21
C PRO A 299 -10.65 12.89 -38.14
N ALA A 300 -10.08 11.68 -38.08
CA ALA A 300 -8.68 11.26 -37.94
C ALA A 300 -7.69 11.61 -39.09
N ALA A 301 -6.39 11.60 -38.76
CA ALA A 301 -5.31 11.25 -39.70
C ALA A 301 -4.04 10.77 -38.96
N SER A 302 -3.52 9.62 -39.40
CA SER A 302 -2.23 9.04 -39.05
C SER A 302 -1.12 9.60 -39.92
N THR A 303 0.08 9.82 -39.37
CA THR A 303 1.34 9.77 -40.14
C THR A 303 2.46 9.21 -39.27
N ALA A 304 3.15 8.23 -39.83
CA ALA A 304 4.39 7.67 -39.32
C ALA A 304 5.59 8.60 -39.62
N GLY A 305 6.57 8.62 -38.72
CA GLY A 305 7.88 9.23 -38.92
C GLY A 305 8.90 8.55 -38.02
N ALA A 306 9.95 7.99 -38.62
CA ALA A 306 10.93 7.12 -38.00
C ALA A 306 12.10 7.88 -37.34
N GLY A 307 12.68 7.26 -36.30
CA GLY A 307 14.10 7.32 -35.99
C GLY A 307 14.54 8.30 -34.90
N THR A 308 14.79 7.78 -33.70
CA THR A 308 16.05 7.99 -32.96
C THR A 308 16.29 6.77 -32.06
N ALA A 309 17.53 6.29 -32.06
CA ALA A 309 17.95 5.12 -31.33
C ALA A 309 18.32 5.47 -29.88
N ASP A 310 17.89 4.58 -29.01
CA ASP A 310 18.48 4.15 -27.73
C ASP A 310 18.54 5.14 -26.55
N SER A 311 17.47 5.12 -25.76
CA SER A 311 17.42 5.52 -24.35
C SER A 311 16.72 4.43 -23.49
N SER A 312 16.86 3.15 -23.87
CA SER A 312 15.91 2.10 -23.48
C SER A 312 16.28 1.19 -22.29
N GLU A 313 17.38 1.46 -21.56
CA GLU A 313 17.81 0.53 -20.48
C GLU A 313 17.28 0.83 -19.06
N GLU A 314 16.89 2.07 -18.74
CA GLU A 314 16.52 2.46 -17.35
C GLU A 314 15.06 2.15 -16.95
N GLY A 315 14.20 1.78 -17.91
CA GLY A 315 12.78 1.46 -17.68
C GLY A 315 12.42 -0.03 -17.73
N ARG A 316 13.38 -0.92 -17.96
CA ARG A 316 13.10 -2.34 -18.18
C ARG A 316 12.84 -3.06 -16.86
N ILE A 317 11.60 -3.52 -16.66
CA ILE A 317 11.19 -4.36 -15.53
C ILE A 317 12.22 -5.48 -15.37
N VAL A 318 12.79 -5.59 -14.16
CA VAL A 318 13.71 -6.69 -13.83
C VAL A 318 12.89 -7.97 -13.81
N THR A 319 13.06 -8.81 -14.84
CA THR A 319 12.34 -10.08 -14.95
C THR A 319 13.18 -11.30 -14.62
N SER A 320 14.51 -11.17 -14.58
CA SER A 320 15.43 -12.30 -14.33
C SER A 320 16.02 -12.31 -12.93
N SER A 321 15.96 -13.49 -12.31
CA SER A 321 16.42 -13.81 -10.96
C SER A 321 17.64 -14.71 -10.98
N TRP A 322 18.54 -14.53 -10.00
CA TRP A 322 19.62 -15.49 -9.78
C TRP A 322 19.17 -16.76 -9.05
N VAL A 323 17.93 -16.81 -8.54
CA VAL A 323 17.38 -17.98 -7.83
C VAL A 323 17.14 -19.13 -8.82
N PRO A 324 17.67 -20.33 -8.57
CA PRO A 324 17.52 -21.47 -9.47
C PRO A 324 16.05 -21.78 -9.79
N GLY A 325 15.73 -21.83 -11.10
CA GLY A 325 14.40 -22.19 -11.61
C GLY A 325 13.33 -21.09 -11.50
N ALA A 326 13.64 -19.94 -10.90
CA ALA A 326 12.65 -18.87 -10.71
C ALA A 326 12.14 -18.26 -12.03
N ASP A 327 13.02 -18.06 -13.02
CA ASP A 327 12.67 -17.44 -14.30
C ASP A 327 11.75 -18.31 -15.17
N ALA A 328 11.80 -19.64 -14.99
CA ALA A 328 10.90 -20.58 -15.67
C ALA A 328 9.60 -20.81 -14.90
N SER A 329 9.51 -20.31 -13.67
CA SER A 329 8.37 -20.51 -12.78
C SER A 329 7.36 -19.37 -12.90
N PRO A 330 6.05 -19.64 -12.79
CA PRO A 330 5.05 -18.57 -12.69
C PRO A 330 5.14 -17.81 -11.34
N TYR A 331 6.06 -18.21 -10.45
CA TYR A 331 6.40 -17.52 -9.20
C TYR A 331 7.76 -16.80 -9.28
N GLY A 332 8.10 -16.22 -10.44
CA GLY A 332 9.31 -15.41 -10.63
C GLY A 332 9.21 -13.99 -10.00
N LEU A 333 10.16 -13.11 -10.34
CA LEU A 333 10.26 -11.74 -9.78
C LEU A 333 9.04 -10.84 -10.06
N ALA A 334 8.28 -11.15 -11.11
CA ALA A 334 7.05 -10.46 -11.42
C ALA A 334 5.88 -10.83 -10.49
N ASN A 335 5.97 -11.96 -9.76
CA ASN A 335 4.90 -12.46 -8.91
C ASN A 335 5.17 -12.12 -7.43
N LEU A 336 6.13 -12.81 -6.80
CA LEU A 336 6.54 -12.63 -5.40
C LEU A 336 5.35 -12.54 -4.40
N PRO A 337 4.53 -13.59 -4.27
CA PRO A 337 3.42 -13.60 -3.33
C PRO A 337 3.93 -13.82 -1.89
N TYR A 338 3.19 -13.29 -0.91
CA TYR A 338 3.56 -13.25 0.50
C TYR A 338 2.77 -14.28 1.30
N GLY A 339 3.42 -14.94 2.27
CA GLY A 339 2.77 -15.98 3.06
C GLY A 339 3.48 -16.21 4.39
N VAL A 340 2.87 -17.07 5.22
CA VAL A 340 3.43 -17.46 6.51
C VAL A 340 3.87 -18.91 6.44
N PHE A 341 5.10 -19.17 6.88
CA PHE A 341 5.69 -20.49 6.85
C PHE A 341 6.46 -20.79 8.14
N SER A 342 6.75 -22.06 8.40
CA SER A 342 7.70 -22.47 9.42
C SER A 342 8.55 -23.64 8.94
N LEU A 343 9.77 -23.76 9.47
CA LEU A 343 10.49 -25.03 9.45
C LEU A 343 10.02 -25.94 10.61
N PRO A 344 10.30 -27.25 10.56
CA PRO A 344 9.96 -28.16 11.65
C PRO A 344 10.55 -27.69 12.99
N GLY A 345 9.69 -27.48 13.99
CA GLY A 345 10.09 -27.06 15.34
C GLY A 345 10.36 -25.55 15.52
N GLU A 346 10.21 -24.75 14.47
CA GLU A 346 10.38 -23.29 14.52
C GLU A 346 9.05 -22.53 14.57
N ALA A 347 9.12 -21.28 15.02
CA ALA A 347 7.97 -20.38 15.00
C ALA A 347 7.58 -19.99 13.55
N PRO A 348 6.27 -19.83 13.26
CA PRO A 348 5.82 -19.30 11.98
C PRO A 348 6.25 -17.85 11.77
N ARG A 349 6.60 -17.51 10.53
CA ARG A 349 7.09 -16.19 10.11
C ARG A 349 6.77 -15.91 8.65
N VAL A 350 6.93 -14.65 8.27
CA VAL A 350 6.59 -14.16 6.93
C VAL A 350 7.72 -14.45 5.93
N GLY A 351 7.34 -14.95 4.77
CA GLY A 351 8.21 -15.13 3.63
C GLY A 351 7.59 -14.67 2.32
N VAL A 352 8.42 -14.64 1.28
CA VAL A 352 8.01 -14.42 -0.11
C VAL A 352 8.37 -15.64 -0.93
N ARG A 353 7.43 -16.14 -1.74
CA ARG A 353 7.69 -17.25 -2.65
C ARG A 353 8.45 -16.77 -3.88
N ILE A 354 9.52 -17.49 -4.24
CA ILE A 354 10.21 -17.33 -5.51
C ILE A 354 10.59 -18.69 -6.09
N GLY A 355 9.98 -19.04 -7.23
CA GLY A 355 10.07 -20.39 -7.79
C GLY A 355 9.65 -21.47 -6.78
N ASP A 356 10.55 -22.44 -6.57
CA ASP A 356 10.41 -23.52 -5.58
C ASP A 356 11.08 -23.22 -4.24
N HIS A 357 11.27 -21.93 -3.93
CA HIS A 357 11.87 -21.45 -2.68
C HIS A 357 10.95 -20.45 -1.98
N VAL A 358 11.19 -20.29 -0.69
CA VAL A 358 10.69 -19.21 0.14
C VAL A 358 11.88 -18.39 0.60
N LEU A 359 11.85 -17.08 0.35
CA LEU A 359 12.74 -16.14 1.00
C LEU A 359 12.18 -15.80 2.38
N ASP A 360 12.92 -16.14 3.43
CA ASP A 360 12.63 -15.77 4.81
C ASP A 360 12.86 -14.26 5.02
N LEU A 361 11.79 -13.47 5.11
CA LEU A 361 11.92 -12.01 5.10
C LEU A 361 12.48 -11.44 6.40
N ALA A 362 12.27 -12.12 7.53
CA ALA A 362 12.73 -11.63 8.83
C ALA A 362 14.26 -11.47 8.89
N PRO A 363 15.07 -12.51 8.61
CA PRO A 363 16.51 -12.37 8.57
C PRO A 363 17.02 -11.70 7.30
N ALA A 364 16.33 -11.82 6.15
CA ALA A 364 16.80 -11.25 4.89
C ALA A 364 16.66 -9.72 4.83
N LEU A 365 15.60 -9.16 5.43
CA LEU A 365 15.35 -7.72 5.49
C LEU A 365 15.63 -7.12 6.87
N HIS A 366 15.93 -7.99 7.85
CA HIS A 366 16.22 -7.61 9.24
C HIS A 366 15.13 -6.71 9.85
N ASP A 367 13.87 -7.09 9.61
CA ASP A 367 12.69 -6.40 10.10
C ASP A 367 11.81 -7.36 10.90
N GLU A 368 11.64 -7.05 12.19
CA GLU A 368 10.92 -7.89 13.14
C GLU A 368 9.44 -8.08 12.80
N VAL A 369 8.84 -7.21 11.97
CA VAL A 369 7.45 -7.41 11.52
C VAL A 369 7.28 -8.72 10.77
N PHE A 370 8.33 -9.17 10.09
CA PHE A 370 8.30 -10.42 9.34
C PHE A 370 8.55 -11.64 10.22
N ALA A 371 8.97 -11.47 11.48
CA ALA A 371 9.09 -12.56 12.45
C ALA A 371 7.73 -12.96 13.06
N ALA A 372 6.65 -12.26 12.70
CA ALA A 372 5.30 -12.54 13.18
C ALA A 372 4.65 -13.74 12.47
N ALA A 373 3.77 -14.44 13.18
CA ALA A 373 3.00 -15.58 12.65
C ALA A 373 1.82 -15.18 11.75
N SER A 374 1.84 -13.96 11.19
CA SER A 374 0.78 -13.38 10.37
C SER A 374 1.30 -12.19 9.57
N LEU A 375 0.77 -11.96 8.37
CA LEU A 375 1.08 -10.78 7.56
C LEU A 375 0.50 -9.49 8.16
N ASN A 376 -0.49 -9.55 9.07
CA ASN A 376 -1.25 -8.38 9.52
C ASN A 376 -0.38 -7.20 9.97
N GLY A 377 0.72 -7.46 10.70
CA GLY A 377 1.63 -6.39 11.14
C GLY A 377 2.30 -5.64 9.98
N PHE A 378 2.65 -6.35 8.91
CA PHE A 378 3.19 -5.76 7.68
C PHE A 378 2.10 -5.07 6.86
N LEU A 379 0.93 -5.70 6.75
CA LEU A 379 -0.21 -5.13 6.04
C LEU A 379 -0.65 -3.80 6.63
N ALA A 380 -0.65 -3.65 7.95
CA ALA A 380 -1.02 -2.40 8.63
C ALA A 380 -0.10 -1.20 8.30
N ARG A 381 1.09 -1.43 7.70
CA ARG A 381 2.01 -0.36 7.30
C ARG A 381 1.61 0.39 6.04
N GLY A 382 0.61 -0.11 5.31
CA GLY A 382 0.03 0.57 4.15
C GLY A 382 0.85 0.46 2.86
N ARG A 383 0.24 0.97 1.78
CA ARG A 383 0.67 0.80 0.39
C ARG A 383 2.14 1.11 0.14
N THR A 384 2.64 2.23 0.66
CA THR A 384 4.05 2.63 0.46
C THR A 384 5.02 1.57 0.97
N ALA A 385 4.79 1.04 2.17
CA ALA A 385 5.63 0.00 2.75
C ALA A 385 5.56 -1.31 1.94
N TRP A 386 4.38 -1.64 1.40
CA TRP A 386 4.21 -2.80 0.53
C TRP A 386 5.04 -2.66 -0.75
N SER A 387 4.92 -1.52 -1.43
CA SER A 387 5.66 -1.20 -2.66
C SER A 387 7.17 -1.19 -2.44
N ASP A 388 7.65 -0.54 -1.36
CA ASP A 388 9.07 -0.44 -1.05
C ASP A 388 9.69 -1.80 -0.72
N THR A 389 8.98 -2.62 0.06
CA THR A 389 9.40 -3.99 0.40
C THR A 389 9.48 -4.84 -0.87
N ARG A 390 8.46 -4.78 -1.74
CA ARG A 390 8.46 -5.52 -3.00
C ARG A 390 9.64 -5.11 -3.89
N ARG A 391 9.89 -3.81 -4.07
CA ARG A 391 11.03 -3.30 -4.85
C ARG A 391 12.36 -3.75 -4.27
N LEU A 392 12.50 -3.73 -2.94
CA LEU A 392 13.71 -4.21 -2.26
C LEU A 392 13.93 -5.70 -2.53
N VAL A 393 12.92 -6.54 -2.32
CA VAL A 393 12.99 -7.98 -2.60
C VAL A 393 13.33 -8.25 -4.07
N GLN A 394 12.72 -7.50 -5.01
CA GLN A 394 13.04 -7.62 -6.44
C GLN A 394 14.51 -7.28 -6.73
N ARG A 395 15.05 -6.21 -6.14
CA ARG A 395 16.47 -5.85 -6.30
C ARG A 395 17.40 -6.91 -5.72
N LEU A 396 17.10 -7.41 -4.52
CA LEU A 396 17.90 -8.42 -3.84
C LEU A 396 17.96 -9.74 -4.60
N LEU A 397 16.86 -10.12 -5.26
CA LEU A 397 16.75 -11.36 -6.02
C LEU A 397 17.12 -11.21 -7.51
N SER A 398 17.43 -9.98 -7.98
CA SER A 398 17.73 -9.65 -9.38
C SER A 398 19.08 -10.19 -9.86
N ALA A 399 19.13 -10.78 -11.06
CA ALA A 399 20.36 -11.22 -11.71
C ALA A 399 21.24 -10.06 -12.28
N ARG A 400 20.88 -8.77 -12.09
CA ARG A 400 21.62 -7.63 -12.67
C ARG A 400 23.02 -7.44 -12.05
N ALA A 401 24.02 -7.24 -12.92
CA ALA A 401 25.42 -7.60 -12.69
C ALA A 401 26.21 -6.77 -11.67
N THR A 402 25.85 -5.52 -11.35
CA THR A 402 26.69 -4.65 -10.51
C THR A 402 26.72 -5.08 -9.04
N GLU A 403 25.62 -5.62 -8.51
CA GLU A 403 25.50 -6.03 -7.10
C GLU A 403 25.04 -7.49 -6.91
N ALA A 404 24.70 -8.20 -7.99
CA ALA A 404 24.12 -9.55 -7.93
C ALA A 404 24.94 -10.54 -7.07
N ALA A 405 26.27 -10.50 -7.13
CA ALA A 405 27.11 -11.40 -6.34
C ALA A 405 27.05 -11.10 -4.84
N ALA A 406 27.06 -9.82 -4.46
CA ALA A 406 26.96 -9.39 -3.06
C ALA A 406 25.56 -9.66 -2.50
N ASN A 407 24.51 -9.30 -3.25
CA ASN A 407 23.13 -9.56 -2.88
C ASN A 407 22.87 -11.07 -2.75
N ARG A 408 23.34 -11.88 -3.70
CA ARG A 408 23.23 -13.34 -3.60
C ARG A 408 23.92 -13.87 -2.35
N ALA A 409 25.15 -13.46 -2.06
CA ALA A 409 25.88 -13.93 -0.89
C ALA A 409 25.16 -13.60 0.43
N ALA A 410 24.49 -12.45 0.51
CA ALA A 410 23.70 -12.05 1.67
C ALA A 410 22.35 -12.78 1.78
N ILE A 411 21.72 -13.09 0.65
CA ILE A 411 20.31 -13.53 0.61
C ILE A 411 20.16 -15.05 0.45
N GLU A 412 21.09 -15.71 -0.25
CA GLU A 412 21.06 -17.17 -0.47
C GLU A 412 20.94 -17.99 0.83
N PRO A 413 21.59 -17.63 1.97
CA PRO A 413 21.40 -18.33 3.24
C PRO A 413 19.96 -18.28 3.79
N HIS A 414 19.14 -17.34 3.33
CA HIS A 414 17.75 -17.14 3.77
C HIS A 414 16.73 -17.71 2.78
N LEU A 415 17.20 -18.37 1.70
CA LEU A 415 16.34 -19.09 0.77
C LEU A 415 16.14 -20.53 1.24
N ILE A 416 14.89 -20.88 1.48
CA ILE A 416 14.49 -22.18 1.99
C ILE A 416 13.72 -22.92 0.89
N PRO A 417 14.08 -24.16 0.52
CA PRO A 417 13.29 -24.94 -0.43
C PRO A 417 11.85 -25.11 0.05
N LEU A 418 10.86 -24.84 -0.82
CA LEU A 418 9.43 -24.86 -0.48
C LEU A 418 8.99 -26.22 0.06
N ARG A 419 9.60 -27.32 -0.39
CA ARG A 419 9.35 -28.69 0.11
C ARG A 419 9.73 -28.92 1.58
N GLN A 420 10.50 -28.02 2.19
CA GLN A 420 10.96 -28.13 3.58
C GLN A 420 10.09 -27.33 4.56
N VAL A 421 9.23 -26.44 4.05
CA VAL A 421 8.42 -25.57 4.90
C VAL A 421 7.02 -26.13 5.10
N ARG A 422 6.43 -25.81 6.25
CA ARG A 422 5.00 -25.92 6.49
C ARG A 422 4.37 -24.55 6.28
N LEU A 423 3.32 -24.48 5.48
CA LEU A 423 2.55 -23.25 5.27
C LEU A 423 1.44 -23.11 6.32
N HIS A 424 1.14 -21.86 6.68
CA HIS A 424 0.14 -21.48 7.68
C HIS A 424 -0.86 -20.48 7.08
N PRO A 425 -1.99 -20.18 7.75
CA PRO A 425 -2.85 -19.08 7.35
C PRO A 425 -2.05 -17.78 7.18
N PRO A 426 -2.14 -17.10 6.04
CA PRO A 426 -1.30 -15.93 5.75
C PRO A 426 -1.70 -14.69 6.57
N ILE A 427 -2.96 -14.62 7.02
CA ILE A 427 -3.52 -13.51 7.78
C ILE A 427 -4.32 -14.03 8.96
N GLU A 428 -4.41 -13.21 10.00
CA GLU A 428 -5.50 -13.31 10.97
C GLU A 428 -6.70 -12.60 10.37
N VAL A 429 -7.76 -13.35 10.06
CA VAL A 429 -8.95 -12.81 9.39
C VAL A 429 -9.77 -11.99 10.37
N GLY A 430 -9.86 -10.68 10.13
CA GLY A 430 -10.64 -9.77 10.96
C GLY A 430 -12.14 -9.98 10.78
N ASP A 431 -12.64 -9.64 9.60
CA ASP A 431 -13.97 -9.94 9.09
C ASP A 431 -13.89 -10.76 7.81
N TYR A 432 -15.00 -11.41 7.46
CA TYR A 432 -15.18 -12.03 6.16
C TYR A 432 -16.51 -11.59 5.55
N VAL A 433 -16.48 -10.98 4.37
CA VAL A 433 -17.67 -10.68 3.57
C VAL A 433 -17.62 -11.48 2.28
N ASP A 434 -18.71 -12.15 1.94
CA ASP A 434 -18.83 -12.86 0.69
C ASP A 434 -19.84 -12.16 -0.22
N PHE A 435 -19.43 -11.86 -1.44
CA PHE A 435 -20.26 -11.17 -2.42
C PHE A 435 -20.97 -12.15 -3.36
N TYR A 436 -21.76 -11.61 -4.29
CA TYR A 436 -22.53 -12.39 -5.26
C TYR A 436 -22.46 -11.73 -6.64
N CYS A 437 -21.23 -11.48 -7.10
CA CYS A 437 -20.95 -10.50 -8.16
C CYS A 437 -20.84 -11.06 -9.58
N SER A 438 -20.92 -12.38 -9.78
CA SER A 438 -20.99 -12.99 -11.12
C SER A 438 -22.41 -12.96 -11.66
N LEU A 439 -22.61 -12.33 -12.83
CA LEU A 439 -23.91 -12.28 -13.50
C LEU A 439 -24.38 -13.67 -13.93
N GLU A 440 -23.45 -14.45 -14.49
CA GLU A 440 -23.70 -15.80 -14.97
C GLU A 440 -24.11 -16.72 -13.82
N HIS A 441 -23.37 -16.70 -12.70
CA HIS A 441 -23.74 -17.46 -11.51
C HIS A 441 -25.12 -17.04 -10.99
N ALA A 442 -25.34 -15.74 -10.79
CA ALA A 442 -26.62 -15.23 -10.30
C ALA A 442 -27.81 -15.63 -11.20
N THR A 443 -27.60 -15.62 -12.52
CA THR A 443 -28.59 -16.01 -13.51
C THR A 443 -28.84 -17.52 -13.49
N ASN A 444 -27.79 -18.35 -13.39
CA ASN A 444 -27.92 -19.81 -13.35
C ASN A 444 -28.75 -20.27 -12.15
N LEU A 445 -28.40 -19.79 -10.96
CA LEU A 445 -29.10 -20.12 -9.72
C LEU A 445 -30.54 -19.57 -9.75
N GLY A 446 -30.73 -18.36 -10.30
CA GLY A 446 -32.04 -17.78 -10.53
C GLY A 446 -32.95 -18.67 -11.39
N ARG A 447 -32.43 -19.19 -12.51
CA ARG A 447 -33.17 -20.11 -13.39
C ARG A 447 -33.50 -21.45 -12.72
N MET A 448 -32.61 -21.97 -11.88
CA MET A 448 -32.85 -23.24 -11.17
C MET A 448 -33.95 -23.11 -10.12
N PHE A 449 -33.97 -22.00 -9.36
CA PHE A 449 -34.91 -21.83 -8.24
C PHE A 449 -36.19 -21.08 -8.62
N ARG A 450 -36.16 -20.30 -9.71
CA ARG A 450 -37.29 -19.51 -10.23
C ARG A 450 -37.37 -19.68 -11.76
N PRO A 451 -37.67 -20.89 -12.27
CA PRO A 451 -37.64 -21.19 -13.70
C PRO A 451 -38.60 -20.34 -14.54
N ASP A 452 -39.73 -19.92 -13.95
CA ASP A 452 -40.77 -19.14 -14.63
C ASP A 452 -40.66 -17.62 -14.40
N GLY A 453 -39.60 -17.15 -13.73
CA GLY A 453 -39.44 -15.75 -13.34
C GLY A 453 -38.18 -15.08 -13.87
N GLU A 454 -38.05 -13.77 -13.64
CA GLU A 454 -36.80 -13.06 -13.87
C GLU A 454 -35.68 -13.69 -13.02
N PRO A 455 -34.56 -14.15 -13.62
CA PRO A 455 -33.52 -14.85 -12.88
C PRO A 455 -32.91 -14.01 -11.77
N LEU A 456 -32.73 -12.71 -12.03
CA LEU A 456 -32.09 -11.77 -11.12
C LEU A 456 -33.13 -10.98 -10.34
N LEU A 457 -32.88 -10.82 -9.05
CA LEU A 457 -33.70 -9.94 -8.21
C LEU A 457 -33.45 -8.47 -8.59
N PRO A 458 -34.44 -7.57 -8.39
CA PRO A 458 -34.35 -6.20 -8.89
C PRO A 458 -33.11 -5.42 -8.43
N ASN A 459 -32.65 -5.65 -7.21
CA ASN A 459 -31.50 -4.96 -6.61
C ASN A 459 -30.13 -5.36 -7.20
N TRP A 460 -30.02 -6.56 -7.79
CA TRP A 460 -28.72 -7.16 -8.09
C TRP A 460 -27.86 -6.34 -9.07
N ARG A 461 -28.49 -5.63 -10.01
CA ARG A 461 -27.79 -4.74 -10.96
C ARG A 461 -27.55 -3.33 -10.42
N HIS A 462 -28.04 -3.00 -9.23
CA HIS A 462 -27.90 -1.68 -8.63
C HIS A 462 -26.85 -1.62 -7.51
N LEU A 463 -26.52 -2.76 -6.91
CA LEU A 463 -25.48 -2.88 -5.90
C LEU A 463 -24.82 -4.27 -5.94
N PRO A 464 -23.54 -4.39 -5.55
CA PRO A 464 -22.91 -5.70 -5.37
C PRO A 464 -23.48 -6.35 -4.10
N VAL A 465 -24.42 -7.27 -4.29
CA VAL A 465 -25.05 -8.00 -3.18
C VAL A 465 -23.99 -8.82 -2.45
N GLY A 466 -23.98 -8.80 -1.13
CA GLY A 466 -23.10 -9.62 -0.30
C GLY A 466 -23.67 -9.84 1.10
N TYR A 467 -23.00 -10.68 1.89
CA TYR A 467 -23.36 -11.03 3.26
C TYR A 467 -22.10 -11.27 4.10
N HIS A 468 -22.21 -11.14 5.42
CA HIS A 468 -21.11 -11.48 6.33
C HIS A 468 -20.97 -13.00 6.43
N GLY A 469 -19.77 -13.49 6.11
CA GLY A 469 -19.35 -14.87 6.31
C GLY A 469 -18.80 -15.10 7.73
N ARG A 470 -18.23 -16.29 7.95
CA ARG A 470 -17.69 -16.69 9.25
C ARG A 470 -16.16 -16.64 9.23
N SER A 471 -15.58 -15.53 9.68
CA SER A 471 -14.12 -15.33 9.72
C SER A 471 -13.37 -16.45 10.47
N GLY A 472 -13.90 -16.90 11.60
CA GLY A 472 -13.28 -17.95 12.43
C GLY A 472 -13.22 -19.35 11.81
N THR A 473 -13.80 -19.56 10.64
CA THR A 473 -13.74 -20.83 9.89
C THR A 473 -13.11 -20.67 8.51
N VAL A 474 -12.40 -19.56 8.29
CA VAL A 474 -11.50 -19.41 7.14
C VAL A 474 -10.22 -20.19 7.43
N VAL A 475 -9.91 -21.18 6.59
CA VAL A 475 -8.80 -22.12 6.78
C VAL A 475 -7.83 -22.07 5.61
N VAL A 476 -6.56 -22.38 5.86
CA VAL A 476 -5.55 -22.42 4.81
C VAL A 476 -5.67 -23.68 3.96
N SER A 477 -5.29 -23.58 2.69
CA SER A 477 -5.14 -24.68 1.74
C SER A 477 -4.50 -25.92 2.36
N GLY A 478 -5.03 -27.10 2.02
CA GLY A 478 -4.64 -28.41 2.57
C GLY A 478 -5.39 -28.80 3.84
N THR A 479 -6.14 -27.89 4.46
CA THR A 479 -6.99 -28.24 5.62
C THR A 479 -8.12 -29.19 5.19
N PRO A 480 -8.28 -30.37 5.81
CA PRO A 480 -9.39 -31.27 5.51
C PRO A 480 -10.75 -30.65 5.86
N ILE A 481 -11.76 -30.92 5.03
CA ILE A 481 -13.10 -30.34 5.16
C ILE A 481 -14.05 -31.42 5.67
N THR A 482 -14.43 -31.35 6.94
CA THR A 482 -15.42 -32.29 7.50
C THR A 482 -16.80 -31.98 6.94
N ARG A 483 -17.45 -32.97 6.32
CA ARG A 483 -18.82 -32.83 5.84
C ARG A 483 -19.75 -32.33 6.96
N PRO A 484 -20.43 -31.20 6.77
CA PRO A 484 -21.25 -30.62 7.83
C PRO A 484 -22.50 -31.46 8.06
N ARG A 485 -22.99 -31.42 9.30
CA ARG A 485 -24.32 -31.92 9.69
C ARG A 485 -25.22 -30.72 9.95
N GLY A 486 -26.47 -30.82 9.54
CA GLY A 486 -27.46 -29.76 9.76
C GLY A 486 -28.88 -30.22 9.49
N GLN A 487 -29.83 -29.30 9.67
CA GLN A 487 -31.21 -29.54 9.27
C GLN A 487 -31.32 -29.47 7.76
N ARG A 488 -32.01 -30.44 7.17
CA ARG A 488 -32.30 -30.49 5.74
C ARG A 488 -33.73 -30.93 5.52
N LEU A 489 -34.34 -30.45 4.44
CA LEU A 489 -35.71 -30.77 4.09
C LEU A 489 -35.72 -31.96 3.11
N PRO A 490 -36.28 -33.14 3.46
CA PRO A 490 -36.28 -34.30 2.58
C PRO A 490 -37.16 -34.16 1.33
N GLY A 491 -38.09 -33.19 1.37
CA GLY A 491 -39.03 -32.91 0.28
C GLY A 491 -40.24 -32.10 0.77
N PRO A 492 -41.10 -31.62 -0.15
CA PRO A 492 -42.27 -30.84 0.19
C PRO A 492 -43.20 -31.57 1.18
N GLY A 493 -43.65 -30.87 2.22
CA GLY A 493 -44.59 -31.40 3.21
C GLY A 493 -44.02 -32.43 4.19
N ARG A 494 -42.71 -32.73 4.15
CA ARG A 494 -42.04 -33.59 5.14
C ARG A 494 -41.36 -32.75 6.23
N PRO A 495 -41.30 -33.20 7.49
CA PRO A 495 -40.56 -32.49 8.54
C PRO A 495 -39.05 -32.48 8.23
N PRO A 496 -38.31 -31.45 8.69
CA PRO A 496 -36.86 -31.41 8.54
C PRO A 496 -36.20 -32.55 9.32
N VAL A 497 -35.07 -33.04 8.81
CA VAL A 497 -34.26 -34.09 9.45
C VAL A 497 -32.86 -33.55 9.75
N LEU A 498 -32.26 -33.99 10.86
CA LEU A 498 -30.86 -33.71 11.18
C LEU A 498 -29.97 -34.80 10.58
N GLY A 499 -28.97 -34.42 9.78
CA GLY A 499 -28.06 -35.39 9.19
C GLY A 499 -26.89 -34.73 8.44
N PRO A 500 -25.96 -35.53 7.92
CA PRO A 500 -24.92 -35.02 7.02
C PRO A 500 -25.52 -34.41 5.75
N SER A 501 -24.87 -33.38 5.22
CA SER A 501 -25.23 -32.78 3.93
C SER A 501 -25.12 -33.82 2.80
N VAL A 502 -26.12 -33.85 1.92
CA VAL A 502 -26.13 -34.65 0.68
C VAL A 502 -25.94 -33.82 -0.58
N LYS A 503 -25.74 -32.51 -0.43
CA LYS A 503 -25.44 -31.59 -1.53
C LYS A 503 -24.28 -30.68 -1.16
N LEU A 504 -23.13 -31.30 -0.87
CA LEU A 504 -21.89 -30.58 -0.56
C LEU A 504 -21.23 -30.12 -1.87
N ASP A 505 -20.83 -28.86 -1.90
CA ASP A 505 -20.45 -28.16 -3.11
C ASP A 505 -19.25 -27.24 -2.87
N ILE A 506 -18.66 -26.77 -3.96
CA ILE A 506 -17.63 -25.74 -4.00
C ILE A 506 -18.20 -24.43 -4.51
N GLU A 507 -17.46 -23.35 -4.25
CA GLU A 507 -17.62 -22.07 -4.92
C GLU A 507 -16.23 -21.53 -5.25
N ALA A 508 -15.87 -21.53 -6.53
CA ALA A 508 -14.56 -21.06 -7.00
C ALA A 508 -14.53 -19.52 -7.06
N GLU A 509 -13.66 -18.90 -6.27
CA GLU A 509 -13.70 -17.45 -6.01
C GLU A 509 -12.31 -16.80 -5.93
N LEU A 510 -12.30 -15.46 -6.03
CA LEU A 510 -11.17 -14.64 -5.62
C LEU A 510 -11.50 -13.89 -4.32
N GLY A 511 -10.56 -13.92 -3.38
CA GLY A 511 -10.58 -13.15 -2.15
C GLY A 511 -9.61 -11.98 -2.20
N PHE A 512 -9.99 -10.86 -1.61
CA PHE A 512 -9.22 -9.64 -1.53
C PHE A 512 -8.89 -9.34 -0.07
N VAL A 513 -7.61 -9.12 0.21
CA VAL A 513 -7.10 -8.94 1.58
C VAL A 513 -6.88 -7.46 1.86
N VAL A 514 -7.61 -6.94 2.83
CA VAL A 514 -7.45 -5.56 3.33
C VAL A 514 -6.19 -5.46 4.17
N GLY A 515 -5.35 -4.47 3.87
CA GLY A 515 -4.20 -4.10 4.67
C GLY A 515 -4.39 -2.84 5.49
N THR A 516 -4.84 -1.74 4.86
CA THR A 516 -5.01 -0.45 5.55
C THR A 516 -6.46 -0.29 6.02
N PRO A 517 -6.71 -0.09 7.32
CA PRO A 517 -8.06 0.08 7.86
C PRO A 517 -8.68 1.43 7.48
N THR A 518 -9.98 1.59 7.73
CA THR A 518 -10.67 2.89 7.72
C THR A 518 -11.18 3.22 9.11
N ARG A 519 -11.54 4.49 9.34
CA ARG A 519 -12.22 4.88 10.58
C ARG A 519 -13.70 4.55 10.48
N LEU A 520 -14.31 4.22 11.61
CA LEU A 520 -15.75 4.04 11.69
C LEU A 520 -16.46 5.34 11.25
N GLY A 521 -17.41 5.21 10.33
CA GLY A 521 -18.13 6.32 9.72
C GLY A 521 -17.48 6.88 8.45
N GLU A 522 -16.28 6.43 8.09
CA GLU A 522 -15.57 6.87 6.88
C GLU A 522 -15.54 5.76 5.82
N PRO A 523 -16.12 5.99 4.62
CA PRO A 523 -16.00 5.04 3.53
C PRO A 523 -14.55 4.92 3.07
N ALA A 524 -14.20 3.77 2.49
CA ALA A 524 -12.87 3.58 1.92
C ALA A 524 -12.59 4.56 0.77
N GLY A 525 -11.32 4.96 0.66
CA GLY A 525 -10.81 5.76 -0.45
C GLY A 525 -10.51 4.91 -1.68
N ASP A 526 -9.33 5.13 -2.29
CA ASP A 526 -8.87 4.32 -3.42
C ASP A 526 -8.68 2.86 -2.99
N PHE A 527 -9.16 1.94 -3.83
CA PHE A 527 -9.03 0.50 -3.63
C PHE A 527 -7.59 0.05 -3.35
N ALA A 528 -6.61 0.57 -4.09
CA ALA A 528 -5.22 0.15 -3.95
C ALA A 528 -4.54 0.67 -2.68
N ASP A 529 -5.12 1.65 -2.00
CA ASP A 529 -4.59 2.16 -0.73
C ASP A 529 -5.01 1.28 0.45
N HIS A 530 -6.11 0.54 0.29
CA HIS A 530 -6.68 -0.32 1.33
C HIS A 530 -6.40 -1.81 1.12
N VAL A 531 -6.41 -2.28 -0.13
CA VAL A 531 -6.30 -3.72 -0.45
C VAL A 531 -4.86 -4.06 -0.83
N PHE A 532 -4.28 -5.03 -0.12
CA PHE A 532 -2.92 -5.48 -0.35
C PHE A 532 -2.81 -6.41 -1.56
N GLY A 533 -3.72 -7.37 -1.67
CA GLY A 533 -3.58 -8.45 -2.65
C GLY A 533 -4.76 -9.40 -2.72
N VAL A 534 -4.56 -10.45 -3.51
CA VAL A 534 -5.57 -11.43 -3.93
C VAL A 534 -5.15 -12.83 -3.50
N THR A 535 -6.14 -13.64 -3.12
CA THR A 535 -6.00 -15.08 -2.84
C THR A 535 -7.11 -15.86 -3.53
N LEU A 536 -6.90 -17.15 -3.80
CA LEU A 536 -7.99 -18.03 -4.20
C LEU A 536 -8.85 -18.37 -2.98
N VAL A 537 -10.16 -18.41 -3.17
CA VAL A 537 -11.14 -18.78 -2.15
C VAL A 537 -11.98 -19.95 -2.67
N ASN A 538 -12.17 -20.97 -1.82
CA ASN A 538 -13.22 -21.97 -2.01
C ASN A 538 -14.23 -21.84 -0.87
N ASP A 539 -15.42 -21.31 -1.15
CA ASP A 539 -16.48 -21.17 -0.16
C ASP A 539 -17.39 -22.41 -0.14
N TRP A 540 -16.95 -23.40 0.64
CA TRP A 540 -17.61 -24.71 0.71
C TRP A 540 -19.07 -24.57 1.12
N SER A 541 -19.95 -25.21 0.36
CA SER A 541 -21.38 -24.96 0.45
C SER A 541 -22.19 -26.23 0.64
N ALA A 542 -22.96 -26.34 1.73
CA ALA A 542 -23.93 -27.41 1.94
C ALA A 542 -25.32 -26.95 1.46
N ARG A 543 -25.60 -27.14 0.18
CA ARG A 543 -26.77 -26.56 -0.53
C ARG A 543 -28.11 -27.00 0.05
N ASP A 544 -28.19 -28.22 0.56
CA ASP A 544 -29.39 -28.79 1.18
C ASP A 544 -29.68 -28.20 2.57
N ILE A 545 -28.64 -27.85 3.33
CA ILE A 545 -28.78 -27.10 4.58
C ILE A 545 -29.13 -25.64 4.27
N GLN A 546 -28.36 -25.02 3.37
CA GLN A 546 -28.53 -23.63 2.97
C GLN A 546 -29.96 -23.35 2.47
N SER A 547 -30.49 -24.18 1.55
CA SER A 547 -31.83 -23.99 0.99
C SER A 547 -32.96 -24.01 2.02
N TRP A 548 -32.77 -24.70 3.16
CA TRP A 548 -33.75 -24.75 4.23
C TRP A 548 -33.69 -23.54 5.16
N GLU A 549 -32.48 -23.04 5.45
CA GLU A 549 -32.27 -22.00 6.47
C GLU A 549 -32.26 -20.56 5.95
N TYR A 550 -31.92 -20.35 4.67
CA TYR A 550 -31.48 -19.02 4.22
C TYR A 550 -32.60 -17.97 4.13
N VAL A 551 -33.87 -18.38 4.16
CA VAL A 551 -35.00 -17.44 4.11
C VAL A 551 -35.45 -17.13 5.54
N PRO A 552 -35.49 -15.84 5.96
CA PRO A 552 -35.20 -14.62 5.18
C PRO A 552 -33.80 -14.04 5.37
N LEU A 553 -32.94 -14.62 6.23
CA LEU A 553 -31.76 -13.94 6.78
C LEU A 553 -30.46 -14.13 5.99
N GLY A 554 -30.49 -14.90 4.90
CA GLY A 554 -29.32 -15.26 4.10
C GLY A 554 -28.62 -16.54 4.57
N PRO A 555 -27.57 -16.98 3.86
CA PRO A 555 -26.81 -18.19 4.18
C PRO A 555 -26.19 -18.14 5.58
N PHE A 556 -26.17 -19.27 6.29
CA PHE A 556 -25.55 -19.37 7.61
C PHE A 556 -24.77 -20.69 7.78
N LEU A 557 -25.36 -21.75 8.34
CA LEU A 557 -24.68 -23.04 8.56
C LEU A 557 -24.37 -23.79 7.26
N GLY A 558 -25.07 -23.45 6.18
CA GLY A 558 -24.79 -23.93 4.83
C GLY A 558 -23.44 -23.44 4.28
N LYS A 559 -22.80 -22.46 4.93
CA LYS A 559 -21.51 -21.85 4.54
C LYS A 559 -20.48 -21.85 5.68
N SER A 560 -20.91 -21.53 6.90
CA SER A 560 -20.03 -21.23 8.04
C SER A 560 -19.22 -22.40 8.62
N PHE A 561 -19.18 -23.56 7.95
CA PHE A 561 -18.46 -24.74 8.43
C PHE A 561 -17.00 -24.75 7.96
N ALA A 562 -16.71 -24.20 6.77
CA ALA A 562 -15.36 -23.99 6.28
C ALA A 562 -15.35 -23.09 5.03
N THR A 563 -14.36 -22.21 4.94
CA THR A 563 -13.98 -21.50 3.72
C THR A 563 -12.47 -21.65 3.55
N SER A 564 -11.98 -22.15 2.41
CA SER A 564 -10.54 -22.34 2.20
C SER A 564 -9.93 -21.16 1.45
N ILE A 565 -8.73 -20.73 1.87
CA ILE A 565 -7.92 -19.75 1.15
C ILE A 565 -6.54 -20.28 0.80
N ALA A 566 -5.93 -19.77 -0.27
CA ALA A 566 -4.54 -20.10 -0.59
C ALA A 566 -3.58 -19.59 0.50
N ALA A 567 -2.46 -20.28 0.66
CA ALA A 567 -1.44 -19.95 1.67
C ALA A 567 -0.58 -18.73 1.32
N TRP A 568 -0.66 -18.24 0.08
CA TRP A 568 0.09 -17.10 -0.40
C TRP A 568 -0.86 -16.03 -0.95
N ILE A 569 -0.64 -14.79 -0.56
CA ILE A 569 -1.36 -13.61 -1.05
C ILE A 569 -0.54 -12.97 -2.17
N THR A 570 -1.11 -12.92 -3.38
CA THR A 570 -0.50 -12.25 -4.53
C THR A 570 -0.76 -10.74 -4.42
N PRO A 571 0.27 -9.89 -4.29
CA PRO A 571 0.06 -8.46 -4.11
C PRO A 571 -0.55 -7.83 -5.36
N LEU A 572 -1.36 -6.77 -5.22
CA LEU A 572 -2.02 -6.10 -6.36
C LEU A 572 -1.02 -5.62 -7.42
N GLU A 573 0.18 -5.19 -7.00
CA GLU A 573 1.25 -4.76 -7.92
C GLU A 573 1.73 -5.87 -8.87
N ALA A 574 1.60 -7.14 -8.49
CA ALA A 574 1.89 -8.26 -9.39
C ALA A 574 0.84 -8.40 -10.50
N LEU A 575 -0.37 -7.90 -10.28
CA LEU A 575 -1.51 -8.02 -11.17
C LEU A 575 -1.68 -6.82 -12.11
N GLN A 576 -0.72 -5.90 -12.16
CA GLN A 576 -0.81 -4.69 -13.00
C GLN A 576 -1.07 -5.02 -14.48
N HIS A 577 -0.49 -6.11 -15.00
CA HIS A 577 -0.68 -6.57 -16.39
C HIS A 577 -1.98 -7.35 -16.60
N ALA A 578 -2.66 -7.74 -15.53
CA ALA A 578 -3.96 -8.41 -15.56
C ALA A 578 -5.13 -7.41 -15.46
N ARG A 579 -4.87 -6.12 -15.22
CA ARG A 579 -5.93 -5.10 -15.10
C ARG A 579 -6.65 -4.90 -16.44
N VAL A 580 -7.97 -4.94 -16.38
CA VAL A 580 -8.88 -4.70 -17.52
C VAL A 580 -10.03 -3.77 -17.09
N PRO A 581 -10.73 -3.09 -18.02
CA PRO A 581 -11.77 -2.11 -17.67
C PRO A 581 -12.94 -2.64 -16.84
N GLY A 582 -13.16 -3.96 -16.78
CA GLY A 582 -14.34 -4.60 -16.22
C GLY A 582 -15.52 -4.61 -17.20
N ARG A 583 -16.53 -5.43 -16.94
CA ARG A 583 -17.70 -5.59 -17.83
C ARG A 583 -18.52 -4.31 -17.94
N ALA A 584 -19.15 -4.06 -19.08
CA ALA A 584 -20.12 -2.97 -19.20
C ALA A 584 -21.34 -3.23 -18.28
N GLN A 585 -21.81 -2.19 -17.60
CA GLN A 585 -22.92 -2.27 -16.64
C GLN A 585 -24.13 -1.51 -17.20
N ASP A 586 -25.26 -2.19 -17.27
CA ASP A 586 -26.57 -1.66 -17.61
C ASP A 586 -27.59 -2.17 -16.57
N PRO A 587 -28.29 -1.27 -15.84
CA PRO A 587 -28.17 0.19 -15.88
C PRO A 587 -26.81 0.71 -15.39
N GLU A 588 -26.52 1.98 -15.67
CA GLU A 588 -25.36 2.64 -15.09
C GLU A 588 -25.48 2.68 -13.56
N PRO A 589 -24.45 2.25 -12.80
CA PRO A 589 -24.47 2.34 -11.34
C PRO A 589 -24.55 3.78 -10.83
N LEU A 590 -25.02 3.94 -9.60
CA LEU A 590 -24.96 5.22 -8.89
C LEU A 590 -23.51 5.70 -8.74
N ASP A 591 -23.33 7.02 -8.59
CA ASP A 591 -22.02 7.70 -8.58
C ASP A 591 -20.97 7.05 -7.67
N TYR A 592 -21.35 6.60 -6.48
CA TYR A 592 -20.42 5.98 -5.52
C TYR A 592 -19.86 4.62 -5.98
N LEU A 593 -20.52 3.96 -6.94
CA LEU A 593 -20.09 2.71 -7.56
C LEU A 593 -19.50 2.93 -8.96
N ARG A 594 -19.37 4.17 -9.44
CA ARG A 594 -18.70 4.41 -10.71
C ARG A 594 -17.20 4.09 -10.58
N ARG A 595 -16.71 3.23 -11.48
CA ARG A 595 -15.30 2.85 -11.56
C ARG A 595 -14.45 4.09 -11.87
N ARG A 596 -13.44 4.33 -11.03
CA ARG A 596 -12.43 5.38 -11.26
C ARG A 596 -11.22 4.85 -12.01
N GLU A 597 -10.94 3.57 -11.84
CA GLU A 597 -9.76 2.87 -12.33
C GLU A 597 -10.18 1.49 -12.90
N PRO A 598 -9.45 0.94 -13.89
CA PRO A 598 -9.78 -0.37 -14.48
C PRO A 598 -9.40 -1.53 -13.53
N TRP A 599 -10.25 -1.82 -12.56
CA TRP A 599 -10.08 -2.91 -11.58
C TRP A 599 -10.79 -4.22 -11.96
N GLY A 600 -11.21 -4.38 -13.21
CA GLY A 600 -11.43 -5.73 -13.73
C GLY A 600 -10.11 -6.49 -13.77
N LEU A 601 -10.15 -7.82 -13.63
CA LEU A 601 -8.93 -8.65 -13.62
C LEU A 601 -9.05 -9.80 -14.62
N ASP A 602 -8.06 -9.93 -15.51
CA ASP A 602 -7.91 -11.05 -16.44
C ASP A 602 -7.22 -12.23 -15.74
N ILE A 603 -7.98 -12.89 -14.86
CA ILE A 603 -7.54 -14.07 -14.12
C ILE A 603 -8.41 -15.25 -14.56
N THR A 604 -7.77 -16.33 -14.98
CA THR A 604 -8.47 -17.58 -15.31
C THR A 604 -8.30 -18.54 -14.15
N LEU A 605 -9.42 -18.95 -13.54
CA LEU A 605 -9.45 -20.00 -12.52
C LEU A 605 -9.54 -21.36 -13.21
N ARG A 606 -9.09 -22.39 -12.51
CA ARG A 606 -9.23 -23.79 -12.88
C ARG A 606 -9.63 -24.58 -11.65
N VAL A 607 -10.68 -25.37 -11.81
CA VAL A 607 -11.23 -26.26 -10.79
C VAL A 607 -10.85 -27.69 -11.15
N GLU A 608 -10.17 -28.37 -10.25
CA GLU A 608 -9.83 -29.78 -10.38
C GLU A 608 -10.51 -30.61 -9.29
N LEU A 609 -11.11 -31.73 -9.68
CA LEU A 609 -11.69 -32.72 -8.78
C LEU A 609 -10.89 -34.01 -8.91
N ASN A 610 -10.29 -34.47 -7.81
CA ASN A 610 -9.43 -35.66 -7.77
C ASN A 610 -8.28 -35.61 -8.80
N GLY A 611 -7.75 -34.41 -9.08
CA GLY A 611 -6.70 -34.17 -10.06
C GLY A 611 -7.19 -34.05 -11.52
N GLU A 612 -8.48 -34.21 -11.78
CA GLU A 612 -9.08 -34.03 -13.10
C GLU A 612 -9.67 -32.62 -13.24
N PRO A 613 -9.35 -31.85 -14.30
CA PRO A 613 -9.94 -30.53 -14.52
C PRO A 613 -11.41 -30.63 -14.94
N ILE A 614 -12.29 -29.98 -14.19
CA ILE A 614 -13.74 -30.03 -14.43
C ILE A 614 -14.32 -28.69 -14.89
N SER A 615 -13.62 -27.58 -14.66
CA SER A 615 -14.06 -26.25 -15.08
C SER A 615 -12.91 -25.23 -15.14
N THR A 616 -13.04 -24.21 -15.99
CA THR A 616 -12.11 -23.07 -16.06
C THR A 616 -12.85 -21.72 -16.02
N PRO A 617 -13.30 -21.24 -14.84
CA PRO A 617 -14.06 -20.00 -14.74
C PRO A 617 -13.24 -18.73 -15.02
N PRO A 618 -13.74 -17.79 -15.86
CA PRO A 618 -13.04 -16.56 -16.20
C PRO A 618 -13.43 -15.38 -15.29
N TYR A 619 -12.52 -14.91 -14.42
CA TYR A 619 -12.80 -13.79 -13.52
C TYR A 619 -13.05 -12.46 -14.27
N ARG A 620 -12.51 -12.31 -15.48
CA ARG A 620 -12.75 -11.11 -16.31
C ARG A 620 -14.22 -10.85 -16.65
N GLU A 621 -15.09 -11.86 -16.51
CA GLU A 621 -16.52 -11.76 -16.82
C GLU A 621 -17.38 -11.26 -15.63
N MET A 622 -16.77 -11.08 -14.45
CA MET A 622 -17.44 -10.54 -13.25
C MET A 622 -18.13 -9.19 -13.54
N TYR A 623 -19.35 -9.04 -13.05
CA TYR A 623 -20.17 -7.85 -13.32
C TYR A 623 -19.79 -6.69 -12.43
N TRP A 624 -19.56 -6.95 -11.14
CA TRP A 624 -19.06 -5.97 -10.18
C TRP A 624 -17.56 -6.18 -9.96
N THR A 625 -16.79 -5.11 -10.04
CA THR A 625 -15.34 -5.12 -9.83
C THR A 625 -14.99 -5.01 -8.33
N PRO A 626 -13.78 -5.44 -7.91
CA PRO A 626 -13.40 -5.43 -6.49
C PRO A 626 -13.33 -4.03 -5.85
N ASP A 627 -13.04 -2.98 -6.60
CA ASP A 627 -13.15 -1.59 -6.14
C ASP A 627 -14.61 -1.21 -5.84
N GLN A 628 -15.57 -1.67 -6.65
CA GLN A 628 -17.00 -1.49 -6.39
C GLN A 628 -17.46 -2.28 -5.15
N MET A 629 -16.94 -3.50 -4.97
CA MET A 629 -17.21 -4.32 -3.77
C MET A 629 -16.74 -3.59 -2.49
N LEU A 630 -15.50 -3.08 -2.48
CA LEU A 630 -14.95 -2.31 -1.36
C LEU A 630 -15.75 -1.03 -1.08
N ALA A 631 -16.08 -0.28 -2.13
CA ALA A 631 -16.88 0.94 -2.02
C ALA A 631 -18.26 0.64 -1.40
N HIS A 632 -18.94 -0.41 -1.86
CA HIS A 632 -20.23 -0.80 -1.32
C HIS A 632 -20.14 -1.29 0.14
N MET A 633 -19.10 -2.07 0.46
CA MET A 633 -18.88 -2.61 1.80
C MET A 633 -18.72 -1.51 2.86
N THR A 634 -18.30 -0.30 2.46
CA THR A 634 -17.91 0.78 3.39
C THR A 634 -18.78 2.04 3.28
N VAL A 635 -19.62 2.18 2.24
CA VAL A 635 -20.40 3.40 1.98
C VAL A 635 -21.33 3.81 3.14
N ASN A 636 -21.78 2.84 3.94
CA ASN A 636 -22.66 3.09 5.09
C ASN A 636 -21.90 3.51 6.37
N GLY A 637 -20.58 3.65 6.30
CA GLY A 637 -19.71 3.96 7.42
C GLY A 637 -19.15 2.73 8.16
N ALA A 638 -19.38 1.50 7.67
CA ALA A 638 -18.66 0.33 8.18
C ALA A 638 -17.15 0.49 7.95
N SER A 639 -16.37 0.26 9.02
CA SER A 639 -14.92 0.39 8.97
C SER A 639 -14.26 -0.88 8.43
N LEU A 640 -13.17 -0.71 7.69
CA LEU A 640 -12.23 -1.77 7.38
C LEU A 640 -11.26 -2.03 8.54
N ARG A 641 -10.84 -3.27 8.72
CA ARG A 641 -9.75 -3.68 9.59
C ARG A 641 -8.66 -4.39 8.79
N THR A 642 -7.42 -4.26 9.25
CA THR A 642 -6.30 -5.03 8.69
C THR A 642 -6.57 -6.53 8.82
N GLY A 643 -6.44 -7.25 7.72
CA GLY A 643 -6.74 -8.68 7.65
C GLY A 643 -8.20 -9.00 7.35
N ASP A 644 -9.07 -8.00 7.14
CA ASP A 644 -10.40 -8.28 6.58
C ASP A 644 -10.25 -8.94 5.20
N LEU A 645 -11.09 -9.95 4.97
CA LEU A 645 -11.20 -10.67 3.71
C LEU A 645 -12.56 -10.35 3.10
N PHE A 646 -12.59 -10.01 1.82
CA PHE A 646 -13.85 -10.06 1.08
C PHE A 646 -13.69 -10.86 -0.20
N ALA A 647 -14.63 -11.75 -0.47
CA ALA A 647 -14.60 -12.65 -1.62
C ALA A 647 -15.60 -12.22 -2.68
N SER A 648 -15.34 -12.62 -3.92
CA SER A 648 -16.08 -12.17 -5.09
C SER A 648 -17.50 -12.73 -5.20
N GLY A 649 -17.80 -13.79 -4.46
CA GLY A 649 -18.82 -14.75 -4.84
C GLY A 649 -18.37 -15.61 -6.01
N THR A 650 -19.05 -16.75 -6.17
CA THR A 650 -18.73 -17.77 -7.20
C THR A 650 -18.49 -17.14 -8.58
N VAL A 651 -17.34 -17.45 -9.18
CA VAL A 651 -16.97 -17.02 -10.53
C VAL A 651 -17.54 -18.03 -11.53
N SER A 652 -18.42 -17.58 -12.40
CA SER A 652 -18.94 -18.38 -13.52
C SER A 652 -18.88 -17.61 -14.82
N GLY A 653 -18.59 -18.35 -15.90
CA GLY A 653 -18.74 -17.89 -17.27
C GLY A 653 -19.98 -18.45 -17.95
N THR A 654 -20.19 -18.03 -19.19
CA THR A 654 -21.41 -18.35 -19.97
C THR A 654 -21.52 -19.82 -20.41
N GLU A 655 -20.39 -20.50 -20.62
CA GLU A 655 -20.33 -21.89 -21.08
C GLU A 655 -20.37 -22.89 -19.90
N PRO A 656 -20.95 -24.09 -20.07
CA PRO A 656 -21.00 -25.10 -18.99
C PRO A 656 -19.64 -25.45 -18.37
N GLY A 657 -18.59 -25.55 -19.18
CA GLY A 657 -17.21 -25.82 -18.71
C GLY A 657 -16.50 -24.63 -18.05
N ARG A 658 -17.22 -23.51 -17.83
CA ARG A 658 -16.70 -22.30 -17.18
C ARG A 658 -17.46 -21.94 -15.89
N ARG A 659 -18.28 -22.84 -15.36
CA ARG A 659 -19.09 -22.64 -14.15
C ARG A 659 -18.27 -22.88 -12.88
N GLY A 660 -18.46 -22.08 -11.85
CA GLY A 660 -17.63 -22.09 -10.63
C GLY A 660 -18.07 -23.05 -9.52
N SER A 661 -19.19 -23.76 -9.68
CA SER A 661 -19.77 -24.65 -8.67
C SER A 661 -20.35 -25.92 -9.26
N LEU A 662 -20.42 -27.02 -8.48
CA LEU A 662 -21.02 -28.27 -8.95
C LEU A 662 -22.53 -28.16 -9.10
N ILE A 663 -23.21 -27.33 -8.28
CA ILE A 663 -24.64 -27.05 -8.50
C ILE A 663 -24.88 -26.49 -9.90
N GLU A 664 -23.98 -25.64 -10.41
CA GLU A 664 -24.06 -25.14 -11.78
C GLU A 664 -23.62 -26.17 -12.81
N ILE A 665 -22.45 -26.80 -12.63
CA ILE A 665 -21.88 -27.77 -13.59
C ILE A 665 -22.86 -28.91 -13.83
N THR A 666 -23.52 -29.39 -12.77
CA THR A 666 -24.41 -30.55 -12.83
C THR A 666 -25.89 -30.19 -12.94
N TRP A 667 -26.19 -28.90 -13.08
CA TRP A 667 -27.55 -28.35 -13.10
C TRP A 667 -28.43 -28.87 -11.95
N ASN A 668 -27.96 -28.67 -10.71
CA ASN A 668 -28.55 -29.18 -9.47
C ASN A 668 -28.70 -30.71 -9.44
N GLY A 669 -27.74 -31.41 -10.06
CA GLY A 669 -27.66 -32.86 -10.13
C GLY A 669 -28.47 -33.53 -11.24
N THR A 670 -29.19 -32.78 -12.08
CA THR A 670 -29.92 -33.37 -13.22
C THR A 670 -29.01 -33.75 -14.38
N GLU A 671 -27.81 -33.19 -14.44
CA GLU A 671 -26.79 -33.45 -15.46
C GLU A 671 -25.50 -33.93 -14.77
N PRO A 672 -25.39 -35.21 -14.36
CA PRO A 672 -24.21 -35.68 -13.64
C PRO A 672 -22.92 -35.49 -14.44
N LEU A 673 -21.89 -34.95 -13.78
CA LEU A 673 -20.54 -34.87 -14.30
C LEU A 673 -19.99 -36.29 -14.46
N LYS A 674 -19.37 -36.59 -15.60
CA LYS A 674 -18.68 -37.87 -15.85
C LYS A 674 -17.17 -37.65 -15.71
N LEU A 675 -16.53 -38.43 -14.85
CA LEU A 675 -15.09 -38.41 -14.65
C LEU A 675 -14.39 -39.41 -15.59
N SER A 676 -13.09 -39.22 -15.78
CA SER A 676 -12.26 -40.03 -16.68
C SER A 676 -12.18 -41.51 -16.29
N ASP A 677 -12.39 -41.85 -15.02
CA ASP A 677 -12.43 -43.22 -14.50
C ASP A 677 -13.80 -43.89 -14.65
N GLY A 678 -14.78 -43.20 -15.24
CA GLY A 678 -16.15 -43.67 -15.46
C GLY A 678 -17.10 -43.43 -14.29
N GLN A 679 -16.63 -42.91 -13.15
CA GLN A 679 -17.51 -42.47 -12.06
C GLN A 679 -18.30 -41.23 -12.47
N THR A 680 -19.40 -40.99 -11.75
CA THR A 680 -20.16 -39.76 -11.88
C THR A 680 -20.21 -38.98 -10.58
N ARG A 681 -20.37 -37.67 -10.70
CA ARG A 681 -20.59 -36.76 -9.58
C ARG A 681 -21.76 -35.84 -9.87
N THR A 682 -22.55 -35.59 -8.83
CA THR A 682 -23.55 -34.51 -8.82
C THR A 682 -23.11 -33.44 -7.83
N PHE A 683 -22.76 -33.88 -6.62
CA PHE A 683 -22.15 -33.12 -5.55
C PHE A 683 -20.94 -33.88 -5.01
N LEU A 684 -20.18 -33.27 -4.10
CA LEU A 684 -18.98 -33.88 -3.52
C LEU A 684 -19.31 -35.08 -2.62
N GLU A 685 -18.55 -36.15 -2.81
CA GLU A 685 -18.55 -37.36 -1.98
C GLU A 685 -17.41 -37.32 -0.96
N ASP A 686 -17.48 -38.21 0.04
CA ASP A 686 -16.39 -38.32 1.02
C ASP A 686 -15.14 -38.89 0.35
N GLY A 687 -13.98 -38.29 0.63
CA GLY A 687 -12.71 -38.62 -0.01
C GLY A 687 -12.41 -37.81 -1.28
N ASP A 688 -13.38 -37.07 -1.84
CA ASP A 688 -13.10 -36.18 -2.96
C ASP A 688 -12.17 -35.03 -2.54
N THR A 689 -11.18 -34.73 -3.37
CA THR A 689 -10.26 -33.59 -3.22
C THR A 689 -10.55 -32.56 -4.30
N VAL A 690 -10.81 -31.31 -3.91
CA VAL A 690 -10.90 -30.19 -4.86
C VAL A 690 -9.67 -29.31 -4.74
N THR A 691 -9.11 -28.94 -5.88
CA THR A 691 -8.00 -27.98 -6.00
C THR A 691 -8.40 -26.84 -6.92
N LEU A 692 -8.34 -25.61 -6.41
CA LEU A 692 -8.46 -24.39 -7.21
C LEU A 692 -7.06 -23.87 -7.55
N THR A 693 -6.82 -23.58 -8.82
CA THR A 693 -5.62 -22.86 -9.29
C THR A 693 -6.02 -21.69 -10.17
N ALA A 694 -5.11 -20.73 -10.38
CA ALA A 694 -5.36 -19.60 -11.27
C ALA A 694 -4.08 -19.02 -11.87
N THR A 695 -4.23 -18.45 -13.05
CA THR A 695 -3.16 -17.77 -13.79
C THR A 695 -3.61 -16.39 -14.25
N ALA A 696 -2.64 -15.47 -14.37
CA ALA A 696 -2.85 -14.10 -14.83
C ALA A 696 -1.72 -13.65 -15.78
N PRO A 697 -1.98 -12.72 -16.71
CA PRO A 697 -0.94 -12.09 -17.51
C PRO A 697 0.11 -11.37 -16.65
N GLY A 698 1.39 -11.58 -16.98
CA GLY A 698 2.54 -10.90 -16.43
C GLY A 698 3.23 -9.96 -17.43
N PRO A 699 4.34 -9.31 -17.03
CA PRO A 699 5.13 -8.44 -17.92
C PRO A 699 5.69 -9.22 -19.11
N ASP A 700 5.92 -8.54 -20.23
CA ASP A 700 6.53 -9.09 -21.45
C ASP A 700 5.84 -10.36 -22.00
N GLY A 701 4.54 -10.52 -21.74
CA GLY A 701 3.76 -11.69 -22.17
C GLY A 701 4.00 -12.94 -21.31
N SER A 702 4.70 -12.83 -20.18
CA SER A 702 4.82 -13.91 -19.19
C SER A 702 3.48 -14.22 -18.52
N VAL A 703 3.44 -15.34 -17.79
CA VAL A 703 2.29 -15.74 -16.98
C VAL A 703 2.72 -15.83 -15.52
N ILE A 704 1.92 -15.25 -14.63
CA ILE A 704 2.05 -15.46 -13.19
C ILE A 704 0.91 -16.37 -12.70
N ALA A 705 1.15 -17.07 -11.60
CA ALA A 705 0.17 -17.94 -10.97
C ALA A 705 -0.22 -17.42 -9.58
N LEU A 706 -1.48 -17.60 -9.21
CA LEU A 706 -1.91 -17.50 -7.82
C LEU A 706 -1.63 -18.83 -7.12
N ALA A 707 -1.48 -18.81 -5.81
CA ALA A 707 -1.32 -20.05 -5.05
C ALA A 707 -2.64 -20.84 -5.00
N GLU A 708 -2.53 -22.15 -4.90
CA GLU A 708 -3.67 -23.06 -4.91
C GLU A 708 -4.46 -23.05 -3.59
N ALA A 709 -5.77 -23.28 -3.69
CA ALA A 709 -6.64 -23.57 -2.56
C ALA A 709 -7.20 -24.99 -2.70
N THR A 710 -6.75 -25.88 -1.83
CA THR A 710 -7.03 -27.32 -1.88
C THR A 710 -7.73 -27.78 -0.60
N GLY A 711 -8.69 -28.68 -0.72
CA GLY A 711 -9.33 -29.34 0.43
C GLY A 711 -9.86 -30.73 0.07
N THR A 712 -9.77 -31.65 1.03
CA THR A 712 -10.28 -33.02 0.89
C THR A 712 -11.45 -33.24 1.82
N ILE A 713 -12.55 -33.78 1.30
CA ILE A 713 -13.77 -34.01 2.06
C ILE A 713 -13.59 -35.20 3.00
N GLN A 714 -13.77 -34.97 4.29
CA GLN A 714 -13.83 -35.99 5.31
C GLN A 714 -15.29 -36.35 5.65
N PRO A 715 -15.57 -37.61 6.01
CA PRO A 715 -16.87 -38.00 6.48
C PRO A 715 -17.35 -37.15 7.66
N ALA A 716 -18.65 -36.97 7.77
CA ALA A 716 -19.25 -36.34 8.94
C ALA A 716 -18.92 -37.15 10.21
N GLN A 717 -18.65 -36.46 11.31
CA GLN A 717 -18.38 -37.12 12.59
C GLN A 717 -19.59 -37.98 13.02
N PRO A 718 -19.36 -39.19 13.58
CA PRO A 718 -20.43 -40.02 14.15
C PRO A 718 -21.21 -39.24 15.21
N SER A 719 -22.52 -39.47 15.27
CA SER A 719 -23.43 -38.83 16.24
C SER A 719 -23.19 -39.29 17.67
#